data_AF-A0A6L6L444-F1
#
_entry.id   AF-A0A6L6L444-F1
#
_cell.length_a   1.000
_cell.length_b   1.000
_cell.length_c   1.000
_cell.angle_alpha   90.00
_cell.angle_beta   90.00
_cell.angle_gamma   90.00
#
_symmetry.space_group_name_H-M   'P 1'
#
loop_
_entity.id
_entity.type
_entity.pdbx_description
1 polymer ?
#
loop_
_entity_poly.entity_id
_entity_poly.type
_entity_poly.pdbx_seq_one_letter_code
_entity_poly.pdbx_strand_id
1 'polypeptide(L)'
;MAAITIEEALKKFDRRFYSYHVNQDRLSIFSENVKRYVDMTIKAIHENESEEHLKNITNSFLKAIYSAERYEINTDKRIDSTIKVDGKVQAIIETKKPTNKSEMVTENKINVKALHEILFYYMVETRDVTGSKVKRLLNTEIRRCIITNTQTWVIIDANEIEKVVDGYLEKLFYKYQNHQLIYSNNTDKFYEDTKQYLETIGVNDRLPYIFFTISDYRPVKKMQYLYKVFQKTFLLKDSSRYNESTHVLNDKFYQELLYLMGLKEKSGKSNKTIEIDHTISNSLANQVYSILKNDKEYDEISCIEKTFELVIIWMNRLLFIKLFEGQLITFNGDEKAYHILDSDKIIDFQNLQDLFFEVLGKKERDDNDFIKKFEKIPYLNSSLFERYDIEKQELNINAMKNEMVAKKKNSVVGTKTNTEIPILDYLIAFLNSYSFSSEISKNDTVIAGRDIIDASVLGLIFEKLNGYRDGSFYTPSVITEYMCMKSVEKAVIDHINIEKHWNCKDLFEIKANMGMTLADAKEINRLINEVKICDISVGSGHFLVSALNRIIAIKKQLGVLFKHGKDELLTEYDIDVIDDILSVYDGQGKSFHYDKNNVLSQLVQETLFNEKRTIIENCLFGVDLNSKAVAICQLRLWIELLKNAYYKNEVMETLPNIDINIKSGNSLINKLNFAIGSKIGQGGVELEKNTQKLINQYKKLVYCIIEI
;
A
#
# COMPACT_ATOMS: atom_id res chain seq x y z
N MET A 1 10.09 3.37 31.81
CA MET A 1 9.20 4.53 32.05
C MET A 1 7.85 4.21 31.46
N ALA A 2 6.76 4.58 32.15
CA ALA A 2 5.41 4.22 31.73
C ALA A 2 4.78 5.25 30.77
N ALA A 3 5.25 6.50 30.79
CA ALA A 3 4.94 7.50 29.77
C ALA A 3 5.56 7.12 28.43
N ILE A 4 4.79 7.24 27.35
CA ILE A 4 5.24 7.07 25.97
C ILE A 4 4.89 8.30 25.13
N THR A 5 5.64 8.54 24.06
CA THR A 5 5.36 9.65 23.15
C THR A 5 4.17 9.35 22.24
N ILE A 6 3.66 10.38 21.56
CA ILE A 6 2.64 10.21 20.52
C ILE A 6 3.13 9.22 19.44
N GLU A 7 4.36 9.38 18.97
CA GLU A 7 4.93 8.58 17.88
C GLU A 7 5.06 7.11 18.27
N GLU A 8 5.52 6.82 19.49
CA GLU A 8 5.57 5.46 20.02
C GLU A 8 4.18 4.84 20.15
N ALA A 9 3.20 5.62 20.61
CA ALA A 9 1.83 5.16 20.76
C ALA A 9 1.17 4.87 19.41
N LEU A 10 1.37 5.73 18.41
CA LEU A 10 0.89 5.52 17.05
C LEU A 10 1.53 4.28 16.41
N LYS A 11 2.85 4.08 16.58
CA LYS A 11 3.56 2.88 16.10
C LYS A 11 3.03 1.59 16.72
N LYS A 12 2.71 1.61 18.02
CA LYS A 12 2.13 0.47 18.74
C LYS A 12 0.68 0.19 18.33
N PHE A 13 -0.07 1.24 17.97
CA PHE A 13 -1.47 1.13 17.57
C PHE A 13 -1.61 0.50 16.18
N ASP A 14 -1.00 1.09 15.15
CA ASP A 14 -0.92 0.53 13.81
C ASP A 14 0.23 1.24 13.06
N ARG A 15 1.22 0.47 12.59
CA ARG A 15 2.37 1.02 11.84
C ARG A 15 1.95 1.71 10.55
N ARG A 16 0.92 1.23 9.86
CA ARG A 16 0.37 1.86 8.66
C ARG A 16 -0.29 3.19 9.00
N PHE A 17 -1.07 3.23 10.08
CA PHE A 17 -1.64 4.49 10.57
C PHE A 17 -0.54 5.50 10.95
N TYR A 18 0.54 5.02 11.56
CA TYR A 18 1.71 5.84 11.87
C TYR A 18 2.42 6.38 10.62
N SER A 19 2.62 5.56 9.58
CA SER A 19 3.31 5.95 8.35
C SER A 19 2.41 6.69 7.34
N TYR A 20 1.08 6.59 7.45
CA TYR A 20 0.12 7.19 6.51
C TYR A 20 0.28 8.72 6.36
N HIS A 21 0.42 9.21 5.13
CA HIS A 21 0.51 10.65 4.92
C HIS A 21 -0.86 11.33 5.04
N VAL A 22 -0.96 12.35 5.90
CA VAL A 22 -2.20 13.13 6.05
C VAL A 22 -2.24 14.17 4.93
N ASN A 23 -3.34 14.20 4.18
CA ASN A 23 -3.60 15.24 3.17
C ASN A 23 -3.31 16.66 3.71
N GLN A 24 -2.59 17.47 2.94
CA GLN A 24 -2.09 18.77 3.39
C GLN A 24 -3.20 19.78 3.70
N ASP A 25 -4.32 19.78 2.97
CA ASP A 25 -5.45 20.68 3.24
C ASP A 25 -6.08 20.34 4.59
N ARG A 26 -6.30 19.04 4.86
CA ARG A 26 -6.81 18.57 6.16
C ARG A 26 -5.85 18.92 7.29
N LEU A 27 -4.55 18.76 7.07
CA LEU A 27 -3.53 19.08 8.06
C LEU A 27 -3.46 20.59 8.34
N SER A 28 -3.63 21.43 7.31
CA SER A 28 -3.64 22.89 7.42
C SER A 28 -4.84 23.38 8.24
N ILE A 29 -6.05 22.88 7.93
CA ILE A 29 -7.27 23.20 8.70
C ILE A 29 -7.11 22.79 10.17
N PHE A 30 -6.58 21.59 10.41
CA PHE A 30 -6.32 21.12 11.78
C PHE A 30 -5.28 21.99 12.50
N SER A 31 -4.20 22.37 11.81
CA SER A 31 -3.16 23.24 12.36
C SER A 31 -3.71 24.61 12.77
N GLU A 32 -4.59 25.20 11.98
CA GLU A 32 -5.29 26.45 12.34
C GLU A 32 -6.18 26.29 13.58
N ASN A 33 -6.91 25.18 13.68
CA ASN A 33 -7.72 24.86 14.85
C ASN A 33 -6.87 24.68 16.11
N VAL A 34 -5.72 24.01 16.01
CA VAL A 34 -4.76 23.87 17.12
C VAL A 34 -4.21 25.23 17.54
N LYS A 35 -3.83 26.08 16.58
CA LYS A 35 -3.33 27.43 16.87
C LYS A 35 -4.38 28.25 17.64
N ARG A 36 -5.62 28.27 17.15
CA ARG A 36 -6.73 28.97 17.81
C ARG A 36 -6.98 28.45 19.23
N TYR A 37 -6.97 27.13 19.41
CA TYR A 37 -7.12 26.51 20.73
C TYR A 37 -6.01 26.95 21.69
N VAL A 38 -4.75 26.93 21.23
CA VAL A 38 -3.61 27.33 22.05
C VAL A 38 -3.65 28.83 22.40
N ASP A 39 -4.02 29.69 21.46
CA ASP A 39 -4.13 31.12 21.72
C ASP A 39 -5.25 31.43 22.75
N MET A 40 -6.40 30.76 22.64
CA MET A 40 -7.50 30.89 23.60
C MET A 40 -7.13 30.39 25.00
N THR A 41 -6.41 29.26 25.09
CA THR A 41 -5.97 28.72 26.38
C THR A 41 -4.92 29.60 27.05
N ILE A 42 -3.93 30.12 26.30
CA ILE A 42 -2.94 31.08 26.84
C ILE A 42 -3.65 32.32 27.39
N LYS A 43 -4.61 32.87 26.65
CA LYS A 43 -5.39 34.03 27.10
C LYS A 43 -6.14 33.74 28.39
N ALA A 44 -6.90 32.64 28.44
CA ALA A 44 -7.66 32.24 29.62
C ALA A 44 -6.77 32.01 30.86
N ILE A 45 -5.58 31.45 30.66
CA ILE A 45 -4.59 31.26 31.74
C ILE A 45 -4.07 32.61 32.24
N HIS A 46 -3.75 33.54 31.34
CA HIS A 46 -3.28 34.88 31.71
C HIS A 46 -4.35 35.68 32.46
N GLU A 47 -5.62 35.49 32.10
CA GLU A 47 -6.79 36.11 32.76
C GLU A 47 -7.21 35.36 34.05
N ASN A 48 -6.49 34.29 34.42
CA ASN A 48 -6.77 33.44 35.59
C ASN A 48 -8.21 32.90 35.63
N GLU A 49 -8.71 32.48 34.47
CA GLU A 49 -10.06 32.00 34.28
C GLU A 49 -10.40 30.73 35.09
N SER A 50 -11.69 30.42 35.17
CA SER A 50 -12.20 29.24 35.87
C SER A 50 -11.83 27.93 35.16
N GLU A 51 -11.86 26.81 35.90
CA GLU A 51 -11.62 25.48 35.31
C GLU A 51 -12.72 25.13 34.31
N GLU A 52 -13.95 25.56 34.60
CA GLU A 52 -15.11 25.45 33.73
C GLU A 52 -14.90 26.18 32.39
N HIS A 53 -14.27 27.36 32.42
CA HIS A 53 -13.92 28.08 31.19
C HIS A 53 -12.92 27.27 30.34
N LEU A 54 -11.91 26.68 30.96
CA LEU A 54 -10.90 25.84 30.28
C LEU A 54 -11.50 24.53 29.72
N LYS A 55 -12.47 23.93 30.44
CA LYS A 55 -13.27 22.78 29.96
C LYS A 55 -14.01 23.14 28.68
N ASN A 56 -14.69 24.30 28.67
CA ASN A 56 -15.42 24.77 27.49
C ASN A 56 -14.51 24.99 26.27
N ILE A 57 -13.32 25.57 26.45
CA ILE A 57 -12.34 25.72 25.36
C ILE A 57 -11.91 24.35 24.80
N THR A 58 -11.66 23.37 25.67
CA THR A 58 -11.31 22.00 25.28
C THR A 58 -12.43 21.29 24.54
N ASN A 59 -13.67 21.44 25.00
CA ASN A 59 -14.85 20.89 24.33
C ASN A 59 -15.06 21.52 22.95
N SER A 60 -14.89 22.84 22.82
CA SER A 60 -14.95 23.52 21.52
C SER A 60 -13.89 23.01 20.55
N PHE A 61 -12.67 22.74 21.01
CA PHE A 61 -11.60 22.17 20.17
C PHE A 61 -11.96 20.77 19.67
N LEU A 62 -12.43 19.89 20.56
CA LEU A 62 -12.81 18.53 20.16
C LEU A 62 -14.05 18.53 19.23
N LYS A 63 -15.02 19.44 19.44
CA LYS A 63 -16.19 19.60 18.54
C LYS A 63 -15.78 20.01 17.12
N ALA A 64 -14.73 20.81 16.98
CA ALA A 64 -14.20 21.18 15.67
C ALA A 64 -13.61 19.97 14.92
N ILE A 65 -13.18 18.93 15.63
CA ILE A 65 -12.65 17.68 15.06
C ILE A 65 -13.79 16.69 14.75
N TYR A 66 -14.80 16.63 15.62
CA TYR A 66 -15.93 15.71 15.52
C TYR A 66 -17.23 16.46 15.19
N SER A 67 -17.42 16.79 13.90
CA SER A 67 -18.52 17.64 13.43
C SER A 67 -19.79 16.90 13.00
N ALA A 68 -19.80 15.56 12.95
CA ALA A 68 -20.98 14.80 12.55
C ALA A 68 -22.00 14.68 13.71
N GLU A 69 -23.29 14.69 13.38
CA GLU A 69 -24.41 14.70 14.35
C GLU A 69 -24.38 13.56 15.37
N ARG A 70 -23.77 12.42 15.02
CA ARG A 70 -23.64 11.27 15.92
C ARG A 70 -22.67 11.47 17.09
N TYR A 71 -21.84 12.53 17.06
CA TYR A 71 -20.86 12.82 18.09
C TYR A 71 -21.39 13.90 19.05
N GLU A 72 -21.36 13.60 20.35
CA GLU A 72 -21.70 14.58 21.38
C GLU A 72 -20.50 14.77 22.32
N ILE A 73 -20.10 16.02 22.51
CA ILE A 73 -18.99 16.39 23.41
C ILE A 73 -19.50 17.40 24.41
N ASN A 74 -19.70 16.96 25.65
CA ASN A 74 -20.22 17.82 26.70
C ASN A 74 -19.90 17.25 28.08
N THR A 75 -20.16 18.04 29.11
CA THR A 75 -20.28 17.56 30.50
C THR A 75 -21.32 16.45 30.57
N ASP A 76 -21.07 15.43 31.41
CA ASP A 76 -22.02 14.35 31.63
C ASP A 76 -22.09 14.00 33.11
N LYS A 77 -23.22 14.34 33.75
CA LYS A 77 -23.42 14.19 35.20
C LYS A 77 -22.33 14.93 36.00
N ARG A 78 -21.42 14.19 36.65
CA ARG A 78 -20.29 14.69 37.44
C ARG A 78 -18.95 14.58 36.70
N ILE A 79 -18.97 14.07 35.47
CA ILE A 79 -17.80 13.95 34.62
C ILE A 79 -17.61 15.28 33.90
N ASP A 80 -16.39 15.79 34.01
CA ASP A 80 -15.95 17.04 33.40
C ASP A 80 -16.29 17.14 31.92
N SER A 81 -15.96 16.13 31.12
CA SER A 81 -16.41 16.02 29.74
C SER A 81 -16.38 14.58 29.24
N THR A 82 -17.25 14.27 28.29
CA THR A 82 -17.29 12.97 27.61
C THR A 82 -17.32 13.15 26.10
N ILE A 83 -16.82 12.14 25.36
CA ILE A 83 -17.10 11.98 23.93
C ILE A 83 -18.07 10.81 23.79
N LYS A 84 -19.29 11.10 23.34
CA LYS A 84 -20.31 10.09 23.03
C LYS A 84 -20.43 9.87 21.53
N VAL A 85 -20.69 8.62 21.15
CA VAL A 85 -21.00 8.22 19.77
C VAL A 85 -22.34 7.50 19.80
N ASP A 86 -23.33 7.99 19.07
CA ASP A 86 -24.69 7.44 19.04
C ASP A 86 -25.27 7.26 20.47
N GLY A 87 -25.05 8.26 21.33
CA GLY A 87 -25.51 8.30 22.72
C GLY A 87 -24.67 7.51 23.73
N LYS A 88 -23.63 6.78 23.30
CA LYS A 88 -22.78 5.96 24.19
C LYS A 88 -21.43 6.60 24.47
N VAL A 89 -21.01 6.64 25.74
CA VAL A 89 -19.71 7.20 26.15
C VAL A 89 -18.56 6.34 25.65
N GLN A 90 -17.66 6.93 24.86
CA GLN A 90 -16.45 6.30 24.34
C GLN A 90 -15.16 6.91 24.88
N ALA A 91 -15.18 8.15 25.37
CA ALA A 91 -14.06 8.72 26.10
C ALA A 91 -14.52 9.57 27.29
N ILE A 92 -13.77 9.51 28.39
CA ILE A 92 -13.93 10.33 29.58
C ILE A 92 -12.76 11.32 29.65
N ILE A 93 -13.03 12.58 29.96
CA ILE A 93 -12.04 13.66 30.00
C ILE A 93 -12.12 14.35 31.35
N GLU A 94 -10.98 14.47 32.04
CA GLU A 94 -10.79 15.25 33.25
C GLU A 94 -9.92 16.48 32.95
N THR A 95 -10.40 17.68 33.31
CA THR A 95 -9.69 18.93 33.01
C THR A 95 -9.25 19.64 34.27
N LYS A 96 -7.96 19.86 34.44
CA LYS A 96 -7.40 20.61 35.59
C LYS A 96 -6.98 22.02 35.22
N LYS A 97 -7.02 22.93 36.20
CA LYS A 97 -6.35 24.23 36.05
C LYS A 97 -4.82 24.07 35.94
N PRO A 98 -4.15 24.77 35.00
CA PRO A 98 -2.69 24.79 34.89
C PRO A 98 -1.94 25.21 36.16
N THR A 99 -2.58 26.03 37.01
CA THR A 99 -2.03 26.47 38.29
C THR A 99 -2.02 25.35 39.35
N ASN A 100 -2.87 24.32 39.22
CA ASN A 100 -2.97 23.18 40.15
C ASN A 100 -1.94 22.09 39.83
N LYS A 101 -0.64 22.44 39.87
CA LYS A 101 0.45 21.52 39.49
C LYS A 101 0.50 20.21 40.30
N SER A 102 0.03 20.22 41.55
CA SER A 102 0.03 19.02 42.40
C SER A 102 -1.04 17.99 42.03
N GLU A 103 -2.10 18.42 41.32
CA GLU A 103 -3.22 17.56 40.91
C GLU A 103 -3.04 17.01 39.48
N MET A 104 -2.11 17.57 38.71
CA MET A 104 -1.85 17.25 37.31
C MET A 104 -0.74 16.20 37.14
N VAL A 105 -0.90 15.36 36.12
CA VAL A 105 0.08 14.33 35.75
C VAL A 105 1.35 14.97 35.18
N THR A 106 2.50 14.35 35.45
CA THR A 106 3.79 14.67 34.82
C THR A 106 4.36 13.42 34.17
N GLU A 107 5.37 13.57 33.31
CA GLU A 107 6.02 12.47 32.58
C GLU A 107 6.49 11.31 33.47
N ASN A 108 6.83 11.59 34.74
CA ASN A 108 7.32 10.59 35.70
C ASN A 108 6.33 10.28 36.83
N LYS A 109 5.15 10.91 36.86
CA LYS A 109 4.19 10.77 37.96
C LYS A 109 2.75 10.89 37.48
N ILE A 110 2.07 9.75 37.43
CA ILE A 110 0.64 9.65 37.09
C ILE A 110 -0.27 9.49 38.31
N ASN A 111 0.27 9.07 39.46
CA ASN A 111 -0.51 8.97 40.70
C ASN A 111 -0.77 10.36 41.32
N VAL A 112 -1.80 11.01 40.80
CA VAL A 112 -2.27 12.35 41.21
C VAL A 112 -3.80 12.39 41.20
N LYS A 113 -4.38 13.45 41.76
CA LYS A 113 -5.83 13.59 41.93
C LYS A 113 -6.61 13.40 40.62
N ALA A 114 -6.12 13.95 39.50
CA ALA A 114 -6.78 13.78 38.20
C ALA A 114 -6.93 12.32 37.76
N LEU A 115 -5.97 11.44 38.10
CA LEU A 115 -6.11 10.00 37.85
C LEU A 115 -7.14 9.37 38.80
N HIS A 116 -7.19 9.79 40.06
CA HIS A 116 -8.16 9.28 41.04
C HIS A 116 -9.60 9.60 40.61
N GLU A 117 -9.83 10.81 40.11
CA GLU A 117 -11.10 11.25 39.54
C GLU A 117 -11.47 10.42 38.30
N ILE A 118 -10.53 10.25 37.36
CA ILE A 118 -10.74 9.40 36.17
C ILE A 118 -11.12 7.96 36.55
N LEU A 119 -10.42 7.35 37.51
CA LEU A 119 -10.71 5.98 37.97
C LEU A 119 -12.12 5.92 38.60
N PHE A 120 -12.49 6.92 39.40
CA PHE A 120 -13.82 7.00 39.97
C PHE A 120 -14.90 7.13 38.90
N TYR A 121 -14.74 8.05 37.94
CA TYR A 121 -15.70 8.24 36.84
C TYR A 121 -15.81 7.00 35.94
N TYR A 122 -14.70 6.35 35.65
CA TYR A 122 -14.70 5.10 34.91
C TYR A 122 -15.50 4.01 35.65
N MET A 123 -15.34 3.88 36.98
CA MET A 123 -16.14 2.94 37.77
C MET A 123 -17.63 3.31 37.81
N VAL A 124 -17.97 4.59 37.92
CA VAL A 124 -19.36 5.08 37.85
C VAL A 124 -20.05 4.67 36.54
N GLU A 125 -19.35 4.75 35.41
CA GLU A 125 -19.91 4.42 34.09
C GLU A 125 -19.82 2.92 33.75
N THR A 126 -19.00 2.14 34.44
CA THR A 126 -18.73 0.73 34.08
C THR A 126 -19.23 -0.29 35.11
N ARG A 127 -19.54 0.11 36.35
CA ARG A 127 -19.90 -0.80 37.44
C ARG A 127 -21.35 -0.64 37.87
N ASP A 128 -22.06 -1.76 37.95
CA ASP A 128 -23.33 -1.90 38.64
C ASP A 128 -23.07 -2.30 40.10
N VAL A 129 -23.52 -1.45 41.02
CA VAL A 129 -23.36 -1.60 42.46
C VAL A 129 -24.68 -1.91 43.18
N THR A 130 -25.78 -2.10 42.45
CA THR A 130 -27.13 -2.29 43.02
C THR A 130 -27.39 -3.71 43.53
N GLY A 131 -26.64 -4.70 43.05
CA GLY A 131 -26.76 -6.11 43.46
C GLY A 131 -25.96 -6.44 44.72
N SER A 132 -25.99 -7.71 45.13
CA SER A 132 -25.22 -8.23 46.29
C SER A 132 -23.70 -8.23 46.11
N LYS A 133 -23.23 -7.98 44.89
CA LYS A 133 -21.83 -7.81 44.52
C LYS A 133 -21.75 -6.86 43.33
N VAL A 134 -20.64 -6.14 43.24
CA VAL A 134 -20.31 -5.33 42.06
C VAL A 134 -20.21 -6.20 40.82
N LYS A 135 -20.78 -5.70 39.72
CA LYS A 135 -20.73 -6.33 38.40
C LYS A 135 -20.35 -5.31 37.36
N ARG A 136 -19.67 -5.76 36.30
CA ARG A 136 -19.38 -4.91 35.14
C ARG A 136 -20.62 -4.78 34.25
N LEU A 137 -20.88 -3.55 33.78
CA LEU A 137 -21.90 -3.26 32.78
C LEU A 137 -21.42 -3.71 31.40
N LEU A 138 -22.12 -4.69 30.82
CA LEU A 138 -21.74 -5.32 29.55
C LEU A 138 -21.83 -4.39 28.33
N ASN A 139 -22.62 -3.31 28.43
CA ASN A 139 -22.83 -2.37 27.33
C ASN A 139 -21.87 -1.16 27.36
N THR A 140 -20.79 -1.22 28.14
CA THR A 140 -19.84 -0.10 28.25
C THR A 140 -18.92 -0.03 27.03
N GLU A 141 -18.81 1.14 26.41
CA GLU A 141 -18.00 1.34 25.19
C GLU A 141 -16.81 2.29 25.39
N ILE A 142 -16.44 2.60 26.63
CA ILE A 142 -15.30 3.48 26.93
C ILE A 142 -14.00 2.90 26.35
N ARG A 143 -13.32 3.67 25.50
CA ARG A 143 -12.09 3.32 24.81
C ARG A 143 -10.87 4.05 25.36
N ARG A 144 -11.04 5.29 25.84
CA ARG A 144 -9.98 6.14 26.39
C ARG A 144 -10.42 6.89 27.64
N CYS A 145 -9.46 7.14 28.52
CA CYS A 145 -9.56 8.15 29.56
C CYS A 145 -8.50 9.22 29.30
N ILE A 146 -8.88 10.49 29.40
CA ILE A 146 -8.04 11.63 29.04
C ILE A 146 -7.91 12.56 30.25
N ILE A 147 -6.70 12.99 30.56
CA ILE A 147 -6.44 14.06 31.54
C ILE A 147 -5.78 15.21 30.80
N THR A 148 -6.25 16.43 31.01
CA THR A 148 -5.64 17.60 30.38
C THR A 148 -5.66 18.81 31.31
N ASN A 149 -4.67 19.69 31.18
CA ASN A 149 -4.75 21.05 31.71
C ASN A 149 -4.84 22.08 30.58
N THR A 150 -5.35 21.66 29.43
CA THR A 150 -5.39 22.37 28.14
C THR A 150 -4.05 22.52 27.40
N GLN A 151 -2.92 22.52 28.11
CA GLN A 151 -1.60 22.57 27.50
C GLN A 151 -1.01 21.16 27.35
N THR A 152 -1.02 20.40 28.44
CA THR A 152 -0.54 19.03 28.53
C THR A 152 -1.72 18.07 28.46
N TRP A 153 -1.59 17.05 27.63
CA TRP A 153 -2.56 16.00 27.40
C TRP A 153 -1.99 14.65 27.80
N VAL A 154 -2.83 13.85 28.45
CA VAL A 154 -2.56 12.49 28.87
C VAL A 154 -3.66 11.60 28.35
N ILE A 155 -3.32 10.56 27.61
CA ILE A 155 -4.29 9.61 27.05
C ILE A 155 -3.97 8.21 27.55
N ILE A 156 -4.96 7.57 28.17
CA ILE A 156 -4.85 6.24 28.78
C ILE A 156 -5.82 5.30 28.08
N ASP A 157 -5.36 4.10 27.74
CA ASP A 157 -6.21 3.04 27.19
C ASP A 157 -7.16 2.52 28.26
N ALA A 158 -8.46 2.41 27.93
CA ALA A 158 -9.46 1.89 28.87
C ALA A 158 -9.14 0.46 29.34
N ASN A 159 -8.46 -0.35 28.51
CA ASN A 159 -8.04 -1.69 28.92
C ASN A 159 -6.99 -1.65 30.04
N GLU A 160 -6.15 -0.61 30.09
CA GLU A 160 -5.13 -0.45 31.13
C GLU A 160 -5.74 0.13 32.40
N ILE A 161 -6.73 1.03 32.27
CA ILE A 161 -7.58 1.48 33.39
C ILE A 161 -8.32 0.29 34.02
N GLU A 162 -8.92 -0.59 33.21
CA GLU A 162 -9.63 -1.76 33.70
C GLU A 162 -8.74 -2.67 34.55
N LYS A 163 -7.48 -2.90 34.14
CA LYS A 163 -6.51 -3.70 34.94
C LYS A 163 -6.21 -3.10 36.30
N VAL A 164 -6.24 -1.76 36.42
CA VAL A 164 -6.02 -1.05 37.69
C VAL A 164 -7.27 -1.10 38.57
N VAL A 165 -8.45 -1.02 37.96
CA VAL A 165 -9.74 -1.02 38.66
C VAL A 165 -10.11 -2.42 39.16
N ASP A 166 -9.84 -3.45 38.37
CA ASP A 166 -10.23 -4.83 38.65
C ASP A 166 -9.66 -5.33 39.99
N GLY A 167 -10.48 -6.05 40.74
CA GLY A 167 -10.11 -6.58 42.06
C GLY A 167 -10.29 -5.59 43.21
N TYR A 168 -9.25 -4.84 43.59
CA TYR A 168 -9.27 -4.07 44.85
C TYR A 168 -10.13 -2.80 44.76
N LEU A 169 -9.87 -1.93 43.77
CA LEU A 169 -10.58 -0.66 43.63
C LEU A 169 -12.07 -0.89 43.34
N GLU A 170 -12.40 -1.89 42.54
CA GLU A 170 -13.78 -2.29 42.28
C GLU A 170 -14.53 -2.65 43.58
N LYS A 171 -13.91 -3.44 44.47
CA LYS A 171 -14.49 -3.78 45.78
C LYS A 171 -14.59 -2.57 46.71
N LEU A 172 -13.58 -1.70 46.70
CA LEU A 172 -13.58 -0.47 47.48
C LEU A 172 -14.73 0.44 47.03
N PHE A 173 -14.90 0.60 45.71
CA PHE A 173 -15.98 1.39 45.10
C PHE A 173 -17.36 0.84 45.45
N TYR A 174 -17.54 -0.48 45.42
CA TYR A 174 -18.79 -1.11 45.86
C TYR A 174 -19.15 -0.75 47.31
N LYS A 175 -18.17 -0.86 48.23
CA LYS A 175 -18.36 -0.51 49.64
C LYS A 175 -18.69 0.96 49.83
N TYR A 176 -18.02 1.83 49.07
CA TYR A 176 -18.27 3.28 49.09
C TYR A 176 -19.69 3.61 48.62
N GLN A 177 -20.12 3.09 47.47
CA GLN A 177 -21.46 3.36 46.91
C GLN A 177 -22.60 2.78 47.75
N ASN A 178 -22.37 1.68 48.48
CA ASN A 178 -23.36 1.05 49.34
C ASN A 178 -23.30 1.50 50.81
N HIS A 179 -22.67 2.65 51.09
CA HIS A 179 -22.56 3.22 52.43
C HIS A 179 -21.93 2.30 53.48
N GLN A 180 -21.05 1.38 53.06
CA GLN A 180 -20.39 0.41 53.95
C GLN A 180 -19.08 0.94 54.55
N LEU A 181 -18.61 2.11 54.10
CA LEU A 181 -17.43 2.79 54.62
C LEU A 181 -17.85 3.94 55.53
N ILE A 182 -17.07 4.21 56.58
CA ILE A 182 -17.34 5.29 57.55
C ILE A 182 -17.38 6.66 56.85
N TYR A 183 -16.68 6.81 55.72
CA TYR A 183 -16.56 8.03 54.95
C TYR A 183 -17.36 8.01 53.62
N SER A 184 -18.39 7.17 53.48
CA SER A 184 -19.09 6.95 52.19
C SER A 184 -19.72 8.20 51.53
N ASN A 185 -19.80 9.34 52.23
CA ASN A 185 -20.26 10.62 51.69
C ASN A 185 -19.10 11.60 51.36
N ASN A 186 -17.85 11.17 51.50
CA ASN A 186 -16.66 11.98 51.33
C ASN A 186 -15.78 11.37 50.23
N THR A 187 -15.84 11.97 49.04
CA THR A 187 -15.11 11.50 47.86
C THR A 187 -13.60 11.77 47.98
N ASP A 188 -13.17 12.81 48.71
CA ASP A 188 -11.75 13.07 48.95
C ASP A 188 -11.08 11.93 49.73
N LYS A 189 -11.80 11.35 50.71
CA LYS A 189 -11.32 10.16 51.44
C LYS A 189 -11.23 8.92 50.55
N PHE A 190 -12.15 8.77 49.60
CA PHE A 190 -12.03 7.72 48.59
C PHE A 190 -10.79 7.91 47.70
N TYR A 191 -10.48 9.15 47.31
CA TYR A 191 -9.27 9.48 46.56
C TYR A 191 -7.98 9.24 47.38
N GLU A 192 -7.98 9.50 48.68
CA GLU A 192 -6.86 9.15 49.57
C GLU A 192 -6.58 7.63 49.57
N ASP A 193 -7.61 6.78 49.70
CA ASP A 193 -7.45 5.32 49.67
C ASP A 193 -7.02 4.82 48.29
N THR A 194 -7.57 5.43 47.23
CA THR A 194 -7.16 5.17 45.84
C THR A 194 -5.67 5.47 45.65
N LYS A 195 -5.22 6.63 46.15
CA LYS A 195 -3.82 7.05 46.09
C LYS A 195 -2.89 6.02 46.74
N GLN A 196 -3.22 5.56 47.95
CA GLN A 196 -2.42 4.58 48.70
C GLN A 196 -2.35 3.23 47.97
N TYR A 197 -3.46 2.78 47.41
CA TYR A 197 -3.47 1.55 46.61
C TYR A 197 -2.59 1.68 45.36
N LEU A 198 -2.68 2.81 44.64
CA LEU A 198 -1.88 3.08 43.46
C LEU A 198 -0.36 3.16 43.77
N GLU A 199 0.02 3.66 44.95
CA GLU A 199 1.40 3.61 45.44
C GLU A 199 1.86 2.17 45.66
N THR A 200 1.01 1.34 46.28
CA THR A 200 1.31 -0.08 46.59
C THR A 200 1.57 -0.91 45.33
N ILE A 201 0.81 -0.66 44.25
CA ILE A 201 1.00 -1.40 42.99
C ILE A 201 2.09 -0.81 42.09
N GLY A 202 2.70 0.31 42.48
CA GLY A 202 3.74 0.99 41.68
C GLY A 202 3.19 1.56 40.38
N VAL A 203 2.03 2.22 40.40
CA VAL A 203 1.32 2.65 39.17
C VAL A 203 2.17 3.53 38.24
N ASN A 204 3.07 4.36 38.79
CA ASN A 204 3.91 5.27 38.01
C ASN A 204 4.85 4.55 37.03
N ASP A 205 5.23 3.31 37.34
CA ASP A 205 6.13 2.51 36.51
C ASP A 205 5.38 1.51 35.62
N ARG A 206 4.11 1.22 35.93
CA ARG A 206 3.36 0.11 35.35
C ARG A 206 2.19 0.49 34.46
N LEU A 207 1.52 1.62 34.71
CA LEU A 207 0.37 2.05 33.91
C LEU A 207 0.86 2.78 32.67
N PRO A 208 0.77 2.23 31.46
CA PRO A 208 1.23 2.94 30.27
C PRO A 208 0.26 4.07 29.88
N TYR A 209 0.81 5.23 29.53
CA TYR A 209 0.02 6.39 29.10
C TYR A 209 0.79 7.23 28.07
N ILE A 210 0.04 7.87 27.19
CA ILE A 210 0.60 8.84 26.24
C ILE A 210 0.69 10.18 26.96
N PHE A 211 1.85 10.84 26.92
CA PHE A 211 2.06 12.15 27.54
C PHE A 211 2.62 13.13 26.50
N PHE A 212 1.99 14.30 26.34
CA PHE A 212 2.52 15.34 25.46
C PHE A 212 2.00 16.74 25.81
N THR A 213 2.79 17.75 25.47
CA THR A 213 2.35 19.15 25.47
C THR A 213 1.98 19.56 24.05
N ILE A 214 0.77 20.07 23.84
CA ILE A 214 0.23 20.34 22.49
C ILE A 214 1.08 21.35 21.70
N SER A 215 1.70 22.31 22.40
CA SER A 215 2.57 23.32 21.78
C SER A 215 3.89 22.76 21.22
N ASP A 216 4.36 21.62 21.71
CA ASP A 216 5.61 20.99 21.24
C ASP A 216 5.47 20.37 19.84
N TYR A 217 4.23 20.25 19.36
CA TYR A 217 3.87 19.65 18.07
C TYR A 217 3.49 20.70 17.01
N ARG A 218 3.73 22.00 17.28
CA ARG A 218 3.56 23.08 16.30
C ARG A 218 4.40 22.93 15.02
N PRO A 219 5.63 22.36 15.02
CA PRO A 219 6.34 22.12 13.76
C PRO A 219 5.53 21.22 12.83
N VAL A 220 5.44 21.56 11.54
CA VAL A 220 4.61 20.85 10.54
C VAL A 220 4.82 19.32 10.58
N LYS A 221 6.09 18.88 10.69
CA LYS A 221 6.46 17.45 10.79
C LYS A 221 5.82 16.74 11.99
N LYS A 222 5.63 17.43 13.12
CA LYS A 222 5.01 16.88 14.34
C LYS A 222 3.49 17.04 14.34
N MET A 223 2.96 18.03 13.61
CA MET A 223 1.52 18.29 13.50
C MET A 223 0.75 17.09 12.95
N GLN A 224 1.34 16.32 12.02
CA GLN A 224 0.70 15.11 11.49
C GLN A 224 0.46 14.05 12.57
N TYR A 225 1.37 13.92 13.54
CA TYR A 225 1.24 12.95 14.62
C TYR A 225 0.18 13.42 15.62
N LEU A 226 0.15 14.72 15.89
CA LEU A 226 -0.90 15.34 16.71
C LEU A 226 -2.28 15.15 16.07
N TYR A 227 -2.41 15.41 14.76
CA TYR A 227 -3.63 15.16 14.00
C TYR A 227 -4.10 13.71 14.17
N LYS A 228 -3.21 12.74 13.95
CA LYS A 228 -3.52 11.31 14.03
C LYS A 228 -4.00 10.87 15.41
N VAL A 229 -3.39 11.39 16.49
CA VAL A 229 -3.81 11.04 17.86
C VAL A 229 -5.22 11.51 18.17
N PHE A 230 -5.66 12.64 17.62
CA PHE A 230 -7.02 13.14 17.81
C PHE A 230 -8.04 12.57 16.81
N GLN A 231 -7.62 11.79 15.80
CA GLN A 231 -8.57 11.15 14.89
C GLN A 231 -9.37 10.05 15.57
N LYS A 232 -10.63 9.88 15.15
CA LYS A 232 -11.52 8.80 15.63
C LYS A 232 -10.90 7.40 15.53
N THR A 233 -10.08 7.16 14.51
CA THR A 233 -9.41 5.88 14.29
C THR A 233 -8.53 5.52 15.47
N PHE A 234 -7.77 6.47 16.01
CA PHE A 234 -6.87 6.22 17.14
C PHE A 234 -7.53 6.49 18.49
N LEU A 235 -8.15 7.67 18.64
CA LEU A 235 -8.71 8.11 19.91
C LEU A 235 -9.93 7.28 20.28
N LEU A 236 -10.84 7.03 19.34
CA LEU A 236 -12.07 6.26 19.60
C LEU A 236 -11.97 4.79 19.17
N LYS A 237 -10.79 4.35 18.68
CA LYS A 237 -10.56 3.00 18.13
C LYS A 237 -11.59 2.63 17.05
N ASP A 238 -12.07 3.62 16.28
CA ASP A 238 -13.03 3.42 15.20
C ASP A 238 -12.33 2.81 13.97
N SER A 239 -12.47 1.49 13.81
CA SER A 239 -11.89 0.71 12.72
C SER A 239 -12.59 0.91 11.37
N SER A 240 -13.68 1.68 11.30
CA SER A 240 -14.54 1.79 10.10
C SER A 240 -13.89 2.45 8.88
N ARG A 241 -12.65 2.96 8.95
CA ARG A 241 -12.03 3.74 7.85
C ARG A 241 -10.51 3.56 7.68
N TYR A 242 -10.01 2.32 7.73
CA TYR A 242 -8.71 1.98 7.12
C TYR A 242 -8.90 1.08 5.90
N ASN A 243 -9.87 1.46 5.05
CA ASN A 243 -10.20 0.82 3.77
C ASN A 243 -10.27 1.87 2.64
N GLU A 244 -9.52 2.97 2.71
CA GLU A 244 -9.21 3.69 1.47
C GLU A 244 -8.13 2.89 0.77
N SER A 245 -8.53 1.79 0.12
CA SER A 245 -7.62 1.04 -0.75
C SER A 245 -7.13 2.00 -1.82
N THR A 246 -5.82 2.20 -1.91
CA THR A 246 -5.16 2.95 -2.99
C THR A 246 -5.45 2.36 -4.38
N HIS A 247 -5.95 1.13 -4.44
CA HIS A 247 -6.26 0.39 -5.67
C HIS A 247 -7.77 0.31 -5.94
N VAL A 248 -8.43 1.45 -6.20
CA VAL A 248 -9.81 1.43 -6.71
C VAL A 248 -9.78 1.45 -8.23
N LEU A 249 -10.37 0.42 -8.84
CA LEU A 249 -10.53 0.35 -10.29
C LEU A 249 -11.37 1.53 -10.80
N ASN A 250 -10.88 2.26 -11.81
CA ASN A 250 -11.73 3.19 -12.54
C ASN A 250 -12.70 2.40 -13.43
N ASP A 251 -13.92 2.16 -12.93
CA ASP A 251 -14.94 1.38 -13.63
C ASP A 251 -15.30 1.97 -15.00
N LYS A 252 -15.27 3.31 -15.17
CA LYS A 252 -15.55 3.93 -16.48
C LYS A 252 -14.48 3.56 -17.50
N PHE A 253 -13.21 3.73 -17.12
CA PHE A 253 -12.05 3.35 -17.95
C PHE A 253 -12.12 1.87 -18.31
N TYR A 254 -12.27 1.00 -17.31
CA TYR A 254 -12.27 -0.45 -17.52
C TYR A 254 -13.40 -0.91 -18.44
N GLN A 255 -14.64 -0.42 -18.24
CA GLN A 255 -15.77 -0.82 -19.08
C GLN A 255 -15.67 -0.28 -20.52
N GLU A 256 -15.02 0.86 -20.76
CA GLU A 256 -14.79 1.37 -22.11
C GLU A 256 -13.59 0.71 -22.80
N LEU A 257 -12.56 0.35 -22.04
CA LEU A 257 -11.46 -0.49 -22.51
C LEU A 257 -11.96 -1.85 -23.03
N LEU A 258 -12.81 -2.54 -22.25
CA LEU A 258 -13.45 -3.79 -22.68
C LEU A 258 -14.23 -3.62 -23.99
N TYR A 259 -14.99 -2.52 -24.11
CA TYR A 259 -15.77 -2.24 -25.31
C TYR A 259 -14.88 -2.12 -26.55
N LEU A 260 -13.79 -1.36 -26.47
CA LEU A 260 -12.84 -1.16 -27.58
C LEU A 260 -12.09 -2.46 -27.93
N MET A 261 -11.80 -3.28 -26.93
CA MET A 261 -11.27 -4.63 -27.15
C MET A 261 -12.28 -5.54 -27.87
N GLY A 262 -13.58 -5.26 -27.79
CA GLY A 262 -14.64 -6.15 -28.29
C GLY A 262 -15.04 -7.24 -27.28
N LEU A 263 -14.95 -6.93 -25.99
CA LEU A 263 -15.19 -7.85 -24.87
C LEU A 263 -16.30 -7.34 -23.96
N LYS A 264 -16.95 -8.24 -23.21
CA LYS A 264 -17.93 -7.89 -22.16
C LYS A 264 -17.87 -8.80 -20.95
N GLU A 265 -18.31 -8.27 -19.80
CA GLU A 265 -18.53 -9.08 -18.60
C GLU A 265 -19.84 -9.86 -18.71
N LYS A 266 -19.79 -11.15 -18.35
CA LYS A 266 -20.94 -12.03 -18.18
C LYS A 266 -21.11 -12.34 -16.69
N SER A 267 -22.27 -11.99 -16.15
CA SER A 267 -22.60 -12.30 -14.75
C SER A 267 -23.09 -13.75 -14.62
N GLY A 268 -22.27 -14.64 -14.05
CA GLY A 268 -22.69 -15.97 -13.60
C GLY A 268 -23.28 -15.96 -12.19
N LYS A 269 -23.90 -17.08 -11.77
CA LYS A 269 -24.53 -17.24 -10.43
C LYS A 269 -23.55 -17.11 -9.24
N SER A 270 -22.24 -17.21 -9.47
CA SER A 270 -21.20 -17.09 -8.43
C SER A 270 -19.92 -16.35 -8.87
N ASN A 271 -19.55 -16.39 -10.16
CA ASN A 271 -18.38 -15.69 -10.70
C ASN A 271 -18.76 -14.85 -11.93
N LYS A 272 -18.14 -13.67 -12.09
CA LYS A 272 -18.15 -12.93 -13.35
C LYS A 272 -17.15 -13.59 -14.31
N THR A 273 -17.48 -13.67 -15.60
CA THR A 273 -16.54 -14.10 -16.65
C THR A 273 -16.43 -13.04 -17.75
N ILE A 274 -15.43 -13.12 -18.63
CA ILE A 274 -15.34 -12.26 -19.83
C ILE A 274 -15.55 -13.11 -21.07
N GLU A 275 -16.33 -12.60 -22.01
CA GLU A 275 -16.54 -13.21 -23.32
C GLU A 275 -16.36 -12.17 -24.44
N ILE A 276 -16.12 -12.65 -25.66
CA ILE A 276 -16.11 -11.80 -26.86
C ILE A 276 -17.52 -11.27 -27.08
N ASP A 277 -17.65 -9.96 -27.24
CA ASP A 277 -18.91 -9.34 -27.57
C ASP A 277 -19.10 -9.24 -29.08
N HIS A 278 -19.64 -10.30 -29.68
CA HIS A 278 -19.94 -10.34 -31.11
C HIS A 278 -20.95 -9.28 -31.57
N THR A 279 -21.60 -8.54 -30.66
CA THR A 279 -22.49 -7.42 -31.02
C THR A 279 -21.73 -6.15 -31.40
N ILE A 280 -20.44 -6.06 -31.04
CA ILE A 280 -19.57 -4.92 -31.37
C ILE A 280 -18.82 -5.26 -32.67
N SER A 281 -19.49 -5.02 -33.80
CA SER A 281 -18.89 -5.18 -35.13
C SER A 281 -17.61 -4.36 -35.25
N ASN A 282 -16.63 -4.90 -35.99
CA ASN A 282 -15.36 -4.22 -36.31
C ASN A 282 -14.44 -3.90 -35.11
N SER A 283 -14.79 -4.30 -33.89
CA SER A 283 -13.88 -4.26 -32.74
C SER A 283 -12.66 -5.16 -32.95
N LEU A 284 -11.59 -4.95 -32.17
CA LEU A 284 -10.36 -5.74 -32.28
C LEU A 284 -10.63 -7.25 -32.16
N ALA A 285 -11.31 -7.70 -31.11
CA ALA A 285 -11.63 -9.11 -30.94
C ALA A 285 -12.54 -9.65 -32.05
N ASN A 286 -13.50 -8.85 -32.54
CA ASN A 286 -14.40 -9.27 -33.63
C ASN A 286 -13.64 -9.50 -34.94
N GLN A 287 -12.69 -8.61 -35.29
CA GLN A 287 -11.85 -8.77 -36.47
C GLN A 287 -10.93 -9.99 -36.35
N VAL A 288 -10.22 -10.14 -35.22
CA VAL A 288 -9.32 -11.29 -34.98
C VAL A 288 -10.09 -12.60 -35.04
N TYR A 289 -11.22 -12.69 -34.32
CA TYR A 289 -12.06 -13.90 -34.32
C TYR A 289 -12.54 -14.25 -35.74
N SER A 290 -12.94 -13.24 -36.53
CA SER A 290 -13.42 -13.47 -37.89
C SER A 290 -12.31 -13.99 -38.82
N ILE A 291 -11.10 -13.44 -38.73
CA ILE A 291 -9.94 -13.93 -39.50
C ILE A 291 -9.61 -15.38 -39.11
N LEU A 292 -9.55 -15.67 -37.81
CA LEU A 292 -9.23 -17.02 -37.32
C LEU A 292 -10.29 -18.06 -37.73
N LYS A 293 -11.57 -17.66 -37.74
CA LYS A 293 -12.67 -18.55 -38.08
C LYS A 293 -12.86 -18.74 -39.58
N ASN A 294 -12.82 -17.64 -40.34
CA ASN A 294 -13.19 -17.66 -41.76
C ASN A 294 -11.99 -17.88 -42.68
N ASP A 295 -10.83 -17.32 -42.35
CA ASP A 295 -9.65 -17.38 -43.22
C ASP A 295 -8.72 -18.55 -42.82
N LYS A 296 -8.67 -18.86 -41.52
CA LYS A 296 -7.83 -19.95 -40.97
C LYS A 296 -8.59 -21.21 -40.57
N GLU A 297 -9.92 -21.18 -40.61
CA GLU A 297 -10.79 -22.34 -40.34
C GLU A 297 -10.55 -23.04 -38.98
N TYR A 298 -10.15 -22.30 -37.95
CA TYR A 298 -10.02 -22.87 -36.60
C TYR A 298 -11.38 -23.19 -35.97
N ASP A 299 -11.39 -24.17 -35.06
CA ASP A 299 -12.57 -24.44 -34.25
C ASP A 299 -12.91 -23.27 -33.31
N GLU A 300 -14.15 -23.23 -32.83
CA GLU A 300 -14.66 -22.11 -32.03
C GLU A 300 -13.87 -21.89 -30.73
N ILE A 301 -13.43 -22.96 -30.07
CA ILE A 301 -12.67 -22.85 -28.83
C ILE A 301 -11.34 -22.21 -29.14
N SER A 302 -10.59 -22.75 -30.11
CA SER A 302 -9.31 -22.20 -30.56
C SER A 302 -9.41 -20.73 -31.00
N CYS A 303 -10.46 -20.37 -31.74
CA CYS A 303 -10.71 -18.99 -32.15
C CYS A 303 -10.83 -18.06 -30.95
N ILE A 304 -11.62 -18.44 -29.93
CA ILE A 304 -11.78 -17.67 -28.70
C ILE A 304 -10.43 -17.57 -27.98
N GLU A 305 -9.71 -18.69 -27.82
CA GLU A 305 -8.48 -18.74 -27.04
C GLU A 305 -7.40 -17.79 -27.58
N LYS A 306 -7.15 -17.90 -28.89
CA LYS A 306 -6.16 -17.13 -29.64
C LYS A 306 -6.58 -15.66 -29.77
N THR A 307 -7.87 -15.37 -29.97
CA THR A 307 -8.39 -13.99 -30.00
C THR A 307 -8.09 -13.26 -28.70
N PHE A 308 -8.41 -13.88 -27.56
CA PHE A 308 -8.10 -13.30 -26.26
C PHE A 308 -6.60 -13.05 -26.07
N GLU A 309 -5.77 -14.01 -26.48
CA GLU A 309 -4.31 -13.90 -26.33
C GLU A 309 -3.75 -12.70 -27.12
N LEU A 310 -4.08 -12.60 -28.40
CA LEU A 310 -3.61 -11.51 -29.27
C LEU A 310 -4.10 -10.15 -28.80
N VAL A 311 -5.40 -10.01 -28.51
CA VAL A 311 -5.99 -8.73 -28.08
C VAL A 311 -5.39 -8.28 -26.75
N ILE A 312 -5.18 -9.19 -25.79
CA ILE A 312 -4.54 -8.83 -24.51
C ILE A 312 -3.09 -8.39 -24.73
N ILE A 313 -2.29 -9.11 -25.53
CA ILE A 313 -0.90 -8.73 -25.81
C ILE A 313 -0.82 -7.32 -26.41
N TRP A 314 -1.66 -7.03 -27.42
CA TRP A 314 -1.66 -5.72 -28.07
C TRP A 314 -2.12 -4.60 -27.12
N MET A 315 -3.16 -4.84 -26.33
CA MET A 315 -3.64 -3.86 -25.36
C MET A 315 -2.62 -3.62 -24.23
N ASN A 316 -1.91 -4.65 -23.79
CA ASN A 316 -0.84 -4.54 -22.80
C ASN A 316 0.27 -3.60 -23.30
N ARG A 317 0.70 -3.75 -24.57
CA ARG A 317 1.67 -2.85 -25.20
C ARG A 317 1.16 -1.41 -25.24
N LEU A 318 -0.08 -1.18 -25.66
CA LEU A 318 -0.65 0.17 -25.74
C LEU A 318 -0.74 0.85 -24.37
N LEU A 319 -1.19 0.13 -23.35
CA LEU A 319 -1.28 0.65 -21.98
C LEU A 319 0.11 0.95 -21.40
N PHE A 320 1.09 0.10 -21.67
CA PHE A 320 2.47 0.35 -21.30
C PHE A 320 3.05 1.58 -22.01
N ILE A 321 2.79 1.73 -23.31
CA ILE A 321 3.20 2.91 -24.07
C ILE A 321 2.60 4.18 -23.46
N LYS A 322 1.34 4.16 -23.04
CA LYS A 322 0.73 5.34 -22.38
C LYS A 322 1.34 5.68 -21.02
N LEU A 323 1.69 4.68 -20.21
CA LEU A 323 2.45 4.90 -18.98
C LEU A 323 3.82 5.52 -19.27
N PHE A 324 4.52 4.96 -20.25
CA PHE A 324 5.82 5.45 -20.67
C PHE A 324 5.76 6.87 -21.21
N GLU A 325 4.79 7.15 -22.07
CA GLU A 325 4.48 8.49 -22.58
C GLU A 325 4.21 9.48 -21.44
N GLY A 326 3.36 9.11 -20.48
CA GLY A 326 3.07 9.94 -19.30
C GLY A 326 4.32 10.27 -18.48
N GLN A 327 5.24 9.32 -18.37
CA GLN A 327 6.51 9.55 -17.70
C GLN A 327 7.46 10.44 -18.50
N LEU A 328 7.57 10.26 -19.82
CA LEU A 328 8.33 11.15 -20.69
C LEU A 328 7.82 12.59 -20.63
N ILE A 329 6.50 12.78 -20.63
CA ILE A 329 5.85 14.08 -20.47
C ILE A 329 6.18 14.68 -19.09
N THR A 330 6.15 13.86 -18.03
CA THR A 330 6.50 14.30 -16.67
C THR A 330 7.94 14.83 -16.59
N PHE A 331 8.87 14.20 -17.32
CA PHE A 331 10.30 14.55 -17.27
C PHE A 331 10.69 15.69 -18.19
N ASN A 332 9.96 15.92 -19.28
CA ASN A 332 10.34 16.86 -20.32
C ASN A 332 9.34 17.99 -20.55
N GLY A 333 8.19 17.96 -19.87
CA GLY A 333 7.07 18.84 -20.17
C GLY A 333 6.17 18.28 -21.26
N ASP A 334 4.98 18.88 -21.39
CA ASP A 334 3.92 18.46 -22.32
C ASP A 334 4.23 18.90 -23.77
N GLU A 335 5.37 18.44 -24.31
CA GLU A 335 5.77 18.71 -25.70
C GLU A 335 5.29 17.60 -26.64
N LYS A 336 4.77 17.99 -27.82
CA LYS A 336 4.30 17.06 -28.88
C LYS A 336 5.30 15.97 -29.28
N ALA A 337 6.60 16.20 -29.10
CA ALA A 337 7.64 15.22 -29.40
C ALA A 337 7.52 13.97 -28.51
N TYR A 338 7.06 14.11 -27.27
CA TYR A 338 6.95 13.02 -26.29
C TYR A 338 5.58 12.34 -26.28
N HIS A 339 4.58 12.85 -27.01
CA HIS A 339 3.32 12.14 -27.26
C HIS A 339 3.55 11.01 -28.26
N ILE A 340 3.32 9.76 -27.85
CA ILE A 340 3.58 8.58 -28.66
C ILE A 340 2.31 8.13 -29.38
N LEU A 341 1.22 7.91 -28.64
CA LEU A 341 -0.08 7.54 -29.20
C LEU A 341 -0.86 8.80 -29.57
N ASP A 342 -0.52 9.35 -30.73
CA ASP A 342 -1.15 10.52 -31.33
C ASP A 342 -1.70 10.16 -32.71
N SER A 343 -2.93 10.56 -33.02
CA SER A 343 -3.59 10.33 -34.31
C SER A 343 -2.84 10.98 -35.49
N ASP A 344 -2.04 12.03 -35.24
CA ASP A 344 -1.18 12.64 -36.27
C ASP A 344 0.05 11.76 -36.59
N LYS A 345 0.48 10.91 -35.64
CA LYS A 345 1.65 10.04 -35.78
C LYS A 345 1.27 8.64 -36.25
N ILE A 346 0.18 8.10 -35.72
CA ILE A 346 -0.30 6.73 -35.92
C ILE A 346 -1.63 6.77 -36.67
N ILE A 347 -1.59 6.54 -37.98
CA ILE A 347 -2.78 6.65 -38.85
C ILE A 347 -3.41 5.29 -39.20
N ASP A 348 -2.66 4.20 -39.05
CA ASP A 348 -3.11 2.84 -39.34
C ASP A 348 -2.44 1.80 -38.43
N PHE A 349 -2.87 0.55 -38.55
CA PHE A 349 -2.33 -0.56 -37.76
C PHE A 349 -0.93 -1.00 -38.19
N GLN A 350 -0.47 -0.62 -39.39
CA GLN A 350 0.91 -0.84 -39.80
C GLN A 350 1.85 0.10 -39.02
N ASN A 351 1.46 1.36 -38.81
CA ASN A 351 2.18 2.29 -37.95
C ASN A 351 2.24 1.80 -36.50
N LEU A 352 1.16 1.19 -35.97
CA LEU A 352 1.22 0.57 -34.64
C LEU A 352 2.22 -0.60 -34.58
N GLN A 353 2.24 -1.44 -35.61
CA GLN A 353 3.22 -2.53 -35.72
C GLN A 353 4.65 -1.97 -35.74
N ASP A 354 4.92 -0.95 -36.56
CA ASP A 354 6.25 -0.34 -36.67
C ASP A 354 6.65 0.36 -35.36
N LEU A 355 5.69 1.00 -34.67
CA LEU A 355 5.90 1.56 -33.34
C LEU A 355 6.34 0.47 -32.34
N PHE A 356 5.67 -0.68 -32.35
CA PHE A 356 6.02 -1.78 -31.44
C PHE A 356 7.43 -2.31 -31.72
N PHE A 357 7.72 -2.69 -32.97
CA PHE A 357 8.89 -3.51 -33.26
C PHE A 357 10.09 -2.71 -33.78
N GLU A 358 9.88 -1.62 -34.50
CA GLU A 358 10.95 -0.83 -35.12
C GLU A 358 11.32 0.42 -34.31
N VAL A 359 10.39 1.00 -33.55
CA VAL A 359 10.67 2.15 -32.67
C VAL A 359 11.04 1.68 -31.26
N LEU A 360 10.15 0.93 -30.61
CA LEU A 360 10.33 0.56 -29.20
C LEU A 360 11.12 -0.74 -29.02
N GLY A 361 11.01 -1.68 -29.96
CA GLY A 361 11.67 -3.00 -29.93
C GLY A 361 13.05 -3.07 -30.57
N LYS A 362 13.51 -2.04 -31.29
CA LYS A 362 14.81 -2.03 -31.98
C LYS A 362 15.71 -0.90 -31.49
N LYS A 363 16.93 -1.26 -31.07
CA LYS A 363 17.94 -0.29 -30.59
C LYS A 363 18.52 0.56 -31.71
N GLU A 364 18.91 -0.09 -32.81
CA GLU A 364 19.44 0.56 -34.01
C GLU A 364 18.31 0.72 -35.01
N ARG A 365 17.71 1.92 -35.03
CA ARG A 365 16.52 2.19 -35.85
C ARG A 365 16.92 2.54 -37.27
N ASP A 366 16.07 2.13 -38.21
CA ASP A 366 16.24 2.47 -39.61
C ASP A 366 15.87 3.94 -39.86
N ASP A 367 16.54 4.58 -40.82
CA ASP A 367 16.27 5.96 -41.20
C ASP A 367 15.07 6.01 -42.17
N ASN A 368 13.87 6.26 -41.65
CA ASN A 368 12.68 6.50 -42.46
C ASN A 368 11.74 7.55 -41.82
N ASP A 369 10.84 8.10 -42.64
CA ASP A 369 9.96 9.22 -42.23
C ASP A 369 9.05 8.90 -41.05
N PHE A 370 8.64 7.64 -40.88
CA PHE A 370 7.84 7.22 -39.74
C PHE A 370 8.68 7.22 -38.45
N ILE A 371 9.86 6.61 -38.48
CA ILE A 371 10.78 6.55 -37.35
C ILE A 371 11.23 7.95 -36.89
N LYS A 372 11.41 8.89 -37.84
CA LYS A 372 11.77 10.30 -37.54
C LYS A 372 10.77 10.99 -36.61
N LYS A 373 9.50 10.60 -36.64
CA LYS A 373 8.47 11.13 -35.72
C LYS A 373 8.74 10.79 -34.24
N PHE A 374 9.62 9.82 -33.98
CA PHE A 374 9.92 9.27 -32.66
C PHE A 374 11.41 9.37 -32.27
N GLU A 375 12.20 10.27 -32.89
CA GLU A 375 13.63 10.45 -32.58
C GLU A 375 13.92 10.71 -31.11
N LYS A 376 13.00 11.40 -30.41
CA LYS A 376 13.11 11.70 -28.97
C LYS A 376 12.67 10.56 -28.06
N ILE A 377 12.02 9.54 -28.60
CA ILE A 377 11.52 8.41 -27.83
C ILE A 377 12.65 7.39 -27.69
N PRO A 378 13.04 6.98 -26.47
CA PRO A 378 14.10 5.99 -26.29
C PRO A 378 13.67 4.59 -26.70
N TYR A 379 14.66 3.75 -27.02
CA TYR A 379 14.47 2.30 -27.16
C TYR A 379 14.16 1.69 -25.80
N LEU A 380 13.24 0.71 -25.77
CA LEU A 380 12.91 -0.04 -24.57
C LEU A 380 13.42 -1.46 -24.75
N ASN A 381 14.50 -1.80 -24.05
CA ASN A 381 15.09 -3.14 -24.00
C ASN A 381 14.18 -4.13 -23.26
N SER A 382 13.01 -4.37 -23.82
CA SER A 382 11.93 -5.13 -23.22
C SER A 382 11.38 -6.11 -24.24
N SER A 383 11.36 -7.37 -23.85
CA SER A 383 10.65 -8.46 -24.51
C SER A 383 9.15 -8.22 -24.68
N LEU A 384 8.57 -7.22 -23.99
CA LEU A 384 7.23 -6.75 -24.29
C LEU A 384 7.08 -6.37 -25.76
N PHE A 385 8.14 -5.83 -26.37
CA PHE A 385 8.20 -5.40 -27.76
C PHE A 385 8.95 -6.39 -28.66
N GLU A 386 9.17 -7.62 -28.19
CA GLU A 386 9.52 -8.75 -29.05
C GLU A 386 8.23 -9.44 -29.53
N ARG A 387 8.31 -10.08 -30.71
CA ARG A 387 7.16 -10.83 -31.24
C ARG A 387 6.93 -12.09 -30.41
N TYR A 388 5.74 -12.23 -29.84
CA TYR A 388 5.33 -13.47 -29.19
C TYR A 388 5.09 -14.57 -30.23
N ASP A 389 5.18 -15.83 -29.83
CA ASP A 389 5.03 -16.96 -30.76
C ASP A 389 3.66 -16.99 -31.42
N ILE A 390 2.60 -16.61 -30.69
CA ILE A 390 1.25 -16.46 -31.24
C ILE A 390 1.18 -15.39 -32.35
N GLU A 391 1.95 -14.30 -32.25
CA GLU A 391 1.96 -13.25 -33.28
C GLU A 391 2.74 -13.68 -34.52
N LYS A 392 3.78 -14.51 -34.35
CA LYS A 392 4.55 -15.10 -35.44
C LYS A 392 3.74 -16.16 -36.20
N GLN A 393 3.03 -17.01 -35.47
CA GLN A 393 2.29 -18.14 -36.03
C GLN A 393 0.91 -17.72 -36.53
N GLU A 394 0.24 -16.82 -35.81
CA GLU A 394 -1.16 -16.50 -36.06
C GLU A 394 -1.37 -15.21 -36.82
N LEU A 395 -1.25 -14.09 -36.12
CA LEU A 395 -1.68 -12.81 -36.64
C LEU A 395 -0.89 -11.70 -35.98
N ASN A 396 -0.53 -10.70 -36.77
CA ASN A 396 0.11 -9.49 -36.29
C ASN A 396 -0.88 -8.33 -36.28
N ILE A 397 -0.62 -7.32 -35.47
CA ILE A 397 -1.55 -6.19 -35.29
C ILE A 397 -1.83 -5.45 -36.60
N ASN A 398 -0.86 -5.42 -37.53
CA ASN A 398 -1.03 -4.80 -38.85
C ASN A 398 -2.09 -5.44 -39.75
N ALA A 399 -2.57 -6.65 -39.42
CA ALA A 399 -3.67 -7.28 -40.14
C ALA A 399 -5.04 -6.66 -39.79
N MET A 400 -5.12 -5.88 -38.71
CA MET A 400 -6.34 -5.18 -38.33
C MET A 400 -6.61 -4.01 -39.28
N LYS A 401 -7.89 -3.76 -39.54
CA LYS A 401 -8.34 -2.63 -40.35
C LYS A 401 -8.91 -1.53 -39.45
N ASN A 402 -8.66 -0.27 -39.82
CA ASN A 402 -9.22 0.89 -39.12
C ASN A 402 -10.69 1.14 -39.53
N GLU A 403 -11.53 0.12 -39.34
CA GLU A 403 -12.95 0.13 -39.69
C GLU A 403 -13.76 0.98 -38.72
N MET A 404 -14.93 1.44 -39.17
CA MET A 404 -15.87 2.19 -38.34
C MET A 404 -16.49 1.28 -37.27
N VAL A 405 -16.45 1.73 -36.02
CA VAL A 405 -17.09 1.07 -34.87
C VAL A 405 -18.08 2.03 -34.23
N ALA A 406 -19.23 1.49 -33.82
CA ALA A 406 -20.23 2.25 -33.08
C ALA A 406 -19.60 2.86 -31.82
N LYS A 407 -19.96 4.09 -31.51
CA LYS A 407 -19.48 4.74 -30.30
C LYS A 407 -20.20 4.19 -29.07
N LYS A 408 -19.46 3.86 -28.01
CA LYS A 408 -20.06 3.41 -26.75
C LYS A 408 -20.95 4.50 -26.16
N LYS A 409 -22.11 4.10 -25.63
CA LYS A 409 -22.96 4.99 -24.82
C LYS A 409 -22.19 5.52 -23.62
N ASN A 410 -22.23 6.83 -23.40
CA ASN A 410 -21.47 7.53 -22.35
C ASN A 410 -19.95 7.38 -22.44
N SER A 411 -19.41 7.24 -23.66
CA SER A 411 -17.97 7.29 -23.91
C SER A 411 -17.34 8.58 -23.34
N VAL A 412 -16.11 8.45 -22.82
CA VAL A 412 -15.28 9.59 -22.39
C VAL A 412 -14.93 10.53 -23.55
N VAL A 413 -14.83 10.00 -24.77
CA VAL A 413 -14.56 10.78 -25.97
C VAL A 413 -15.84 11.57 -26.27
N GLY A 414 -15.82 12.90 -26.13
CA GLY A 414 -17.00 13.77 -26.03
C GLY A 414 -18.08 13.67 -27.14
N THR A 415 -19.24 14.30 -26.93
CA THR A 415 -20.50 14.08 -27.68
C THR A 415 -20.60 14.69 -29.09
N LYS A 416 -19.57 15.36 -29.61
CA LYS A 416 -19.79 16.37 -30.66
C LYS A 416 -19.64 15.97 -32.13
N THR A 417 -19.21 14.77 -32.54
CA THR A 417 -18.92 14.61 -34.00
C THR A 417 -19.30 13.35 -34.77
N ASN A 418 -19.61 12.16 -34.23
CA ASN A 418 -20.22 11.06 -35.03
C ASN A 418 -20.72 9.90 -34.13
N THR A 419 -21.71 9.14 -34.61
CA THR A 419 -22.20 7.90 -33.97
C THR A 419 -21.24 6.71 -34.15
N GLU A 420 -20.37 6.79 -35.15
CA GLU A 420 -19.34 5.80 -35.47
C GLU A 420 -17.98 6.49 -35.61
N ILE A 421 -16.92 5.83 -35.16
CA ILE A 421 -15.55 6.34 -35.17
C ILE A 421 -14.65 5.20 -35.66
N PRO A 422 -13.62 5.45 -36.50
CA PRO A 422 -12.63 4.43 -36.82
C PRO A 422 -11.99 3.87 -35.55
N ILE A 423 -11.87 2.55 -35.44
CA ILE A 423 -11.49 1.89 -34.17
C ILE A 423 -10.14 2.35 -33.62
N LEU A 424 -9.16 2.63 -34.49
CA LEU A 424 -7.83 3.09 -34.08
C LEU A 424 -7.90 4.52 -33.52
N ASP A 425 -8.62 5.40 -34.20
CA ASP A 425 -8.82 6.79 -33.74
C ASP A 425 -9.58 6.82 -32.43
N TYR A 426 -10.58 5.96 -32.28
CA TYR A 426 -11.33 5.84 -31.04
C TYR A 426 -10.43 5.34 -29.90
N LEU A 427 -9.61 4.31 -30.16
CA LEU A 427 -8.68 3.76 -29.17
C LEU A 427 -7.67 4.81 -28.69
N ILE A 428 -7.05 5.54 -29.61
CA ILE A 428 -6.09 6.61 -29.29
C ILE A 428 -6.78 7.75 -28.53
N ALA A 429 -7.93 8.24 -29.01
CA ALA A 429 -8.67 9.31 -28.34
C ALA A 429 -9.14 8.91 -26.93
N PHE A 430 -9.57 7.66 -26.76
CA PHE A 430 -9.93 7.10 -25.46
C PHE A 430 -8.74 7.11 -24.51
N LEU A 431 -7.60 6.54 -24.91
CA LEU A 431 -6.39 6.52 -24.08
C LEU A 431 -5.88 7.93 -23.76
N ASN A 432 -5.96 8.86 -24.70
CA ASN A 432 -5.56 10.26 -24.51
C ASN A 432 -6.51 11.06 -23.60
N SER A 433 -7.71 10.53 -23.32
CA SER A 433 -8.66 11.17 -22.40
C SER A 433 -8.33 10.95 -20.92
N TYR A 434 -7.37 10.08 -20.61
CA TYR A 434 -6.91 9.78 -19.25
C TYR A 434 -5.47 10.23 -19.02
N SER A 435 -5.12 10.52 -17.75
CA SER A 435 -3.74 10.82 -17.38
C SER A 435 -3.04 9.57 -16.84
N PHE A 436 -1.90 9.20 -17.44
CA PHE A 436 -1.10 8.02 -17.05
C PHE A 436 0.17 8.41 -16.26
N SER A 437 0.21 9.63 -15.70
CA SER A 437 1.34 10.12 -14.90
C SER A 437 1.36 9.49 -13.51
N SER A 438 2.53 8.98 -13.08
CA SER A 438 2.76 8.42 -11.74
C SER A 438 2.82 9.48 -10.63
N GLU A 439 2.89 10.76 -10.98
CA GLU A 439 3.06 11.85 -10.03
C GLU A 439 2.13 13.02 -10.37
N ILE A 440 1.47 13.58 -9.35
CA ILE A 440 0.84 14.90 -9.43
C ILE A 440 1.98 15.89 -9.66
N SER A 441 1.94 16.59 -10.79
CA SER A 441 3.00 17.50 -11.24
C SER A 441 3.36 18.56 -10.18
N LYS A 442 4.60 19.07 -10.22
CA LYS A 442 5.14 20.17 -9.37
C LYS A 442 4.27 21.43 -9.28
N ASN A 443 3.34 21.60 -10.20
CA ASN A 443 2.26 22.57 -10.11
C ASN A 443 0.98 21.75 -9.90
N ASP A 444 0.17 22.09 -8.90
CA ASP A 444 -1.18 21.53 -8.65
C ASP A 444 -2.16 21.61 -9.85
N THR A 445 -1.66 21.90 -11.05
CA THR A 445 -2.32 21.59 -12.31
C THR A 445 -2.29 20.09 -12.56
N VAL A 446 -3.11 19.33 -11.82
CA VAL A 446 -3.89 18.29 -12.49
C VAL A 446 -4.46 18.98 -13.73
N ILE A 447 -4.20 18.45 -14.93
CA ILE A 447 -4.91 18.94 -16.13
C ILE A 447 -6.38 18.79 -15.81
N ALA A 448 -7.04 19.91 -15.47
CA ALA A 448 -8.32 19.91 -14.79
C ALA A 448 -9.33 19.10 -15.62
N GLY A 449 -9.82 18.00 -15.06
CA GLY A 449 -10.91 17.20 -15.65
C GLY A 449 -10.55 15.83 -16.24
N ARG A 450 -9.31 15.32 -16.15
CA ARG A 450 -8.97 13.93 -16.54
C ARG A 450 -8.76 13.03 -15.33
N ASP A 451 -9.34 11.83 -15.35
CA ASP A 451 -9.09 10.80 -14.32
C ASP A 451 -7.66 10.26 -14.45
N ILE A 452 -6.97 10.05 -13.32
CA ILE A 452 -5.61 9.47 -13.28
C ILE A 452 -5.71 7.94 -13.27
N ILE A 453 -4.90 7.28 -14.10
CA ILE A 453 -4.76 5.83 -14.16
C ILE A 453 -3.34 5.47 -13.71
N ASP A 454 -3.22 5.01 -12.47
CA ASP A 454 -1.94 4.55 -11.92
C ASP A 454 -1.61 3.10 -12.37
N ALA A 455 -0.32 2.78 -12.34
CA ALA A 455 0.25 1.44 -12.48
C ALA A 455 -0.53 0.35 -11.72
N SER A 456 -0.98 0.66 -10.51
CA SER A 456 -1.73 -0.29 -9.69
C SER A 456 -3.14 -0.58 -10.22
N VAL A 457 -3.79 0.42 -10.85
CA VAL A 457 -5.09 0.24 -11.53
C VAL A 457 -4.95 -0.69 -12.73
N LEU A 458 -3.86 -0.58 -13.47
CA LEU A 458 -3.57 -1.48 -14.60
C LEU A 458 -3.34 -2.91 -14.13
N GLY A 459 -2.63 -3.10 -13.03
CA GLY A 459 -2.50 -4.39 -12.36
C GLY A 459 -3.87 -5.05 -12.11
N LEU A 460 -4.83 -4.30 -11.57
CA LEU A 460 -6.20 -4.77 -11.32
C LEU A 460 -6.99 -5.04 -12.61
N ILE A 461 -6.80 -4.24 -13.66
CA ILE A 461 -7.44 -4.45 -14.96
C ILE A 461 -6.99 -5.79 -15.54
N PHE A 462 -5.68 -6.04 -15.56
CA PHE A 462 -5.13 -7.29 -16.09
C PHE A 462 -5.55 -8.50 -15.27
N GLU A 463 -5.64 -8.35 -13.95
CA GLU A 463 -6.20 -9.38 -13.08
C GLU A 463 -7.65 -9.68 -13.37
N LYS A 464 -8.49 -8.67 -13.57
CA LYS A 464 -9.89 -8.89 -13.97
C LYS A 464 -9.96 -9.54 -15.36
N LEU A 465 -9.15 -9.09 -16.32
CA LEU A 465 -9.12 -9.69 -17.67
C LEU A 465 -8.82 -11.19 -17.64
N ASN A 466 -7.93 -11.64 -16.75
CA ASN A 466 -7.54 -13.05 -16.65
C ASN A 466 -8.36 -13.88 -15.65
N GLY A 467 -8.69 -13.33 -14.48
CA GLY A 467 -9.41 -14.03 -13.40
C GLY A 467 -10.80 -14.49 -13.81
N TYR A 468 -11.38 -13.80 -14.78
CA TYR A 468 -12.69 -14.09 -15.33
C TYR A 468 -12.71 -15.19 -16.41
N ARG A 469 -11.57 -15.81 -16.73
CA ARG A 469 -11.52 -17.01 -17.59
C ARG A 469 -11.08 -18.27 -16.85
N ASP A 470 -10.10 -18.16 -15.95
CA ASP A 470 -9.46 -19.32 -15.31
C ASP A 470 -9.87 -19.50 -13.83
N GLY A 471 -10.70 -18.62 -13.27
CA GLY A 471 -11.13 -18.69 -11.86
C GLY A 471 -10.02 -18.33 -10.86
N SER A 472 -9.00 -17.59 -11.28
CA SER A 472 -7.93 -17.13 -10.40
C SER A 472 -8.44 -16.04 -9.45
N PHE A 473 -8.19 -16.24 -8.16
CA PHE A 473 -8.62 -15.33 -7.10
C PHE A 473 -7.52 -14.31 -6.78
N TYR A 474 -7.93 -13.04 -6.74
CA TYR A 474 -7.07 -11.94 -6.30
C TYR A 474 -6.74 -12.08 -4.81
N THR A 475 -5.46 -11.93 -4.47
CA THR A 475 -5.03 -11.80 -3.07
C THR A 475 -5.04 -10.32 -2.72
N PRO A 476 -5.84 -9.87 -1.73
CA PRO A 476 -5.87 -8.46 -1.34
C PRO A 476 -4.48 -7.93 -0.98
N SER A 477 -4.13 -6.70 -1.39
CA SER A 477 -2.80 -6.10 -1.15
C SER A 477 -2.34 -6.19 0.31
N VAL A 478 -3.25 -6.02 1.26
CA VAL A 478 -2.94 -6.15 2.71
C VAL A 478 -2.45 -7.57 3.06
N ILE A 479 -3.04 -8.59 2.45
CA ILE A 479 -2.63 -9.99 2.65
C ILE A 479 -1.29 -10.24 1.95
N THR A 480 -1.14 -9.82 0.69
CA THR A 480 0.10 -9.98 -0.08
C THR A 480 1.27 -9.31 0.63
N GLU A 481 1.10 -8.05 1.06
CA GLU A 481 2.12 -7.30 1.80
C GLU A 481 2.48 -7.99 3.12
N TYR A 482 1.48 -8.42 3.90
CA TYR A 482 1.73 -9.11 5.17
C TYR A 482 2.49 -10.42 4.97
N MET A 483 2.10 -11.21 3.97
CA MET A 483 2.76 -12.47 3.64
C MET A 483 4.22 -12.23 3.22
N CYS A 484 4.46 -11.28 2.31
CA CYS A 484 5.81 -10.89 1.89
C CYS A 484 6.63 -10.32 3.04
N MET A 485 6.06 -9.49 3.90
CA MET A 485 6.75 -8.98 5.09
C MET A 485 7.24 -10.14 5.96
N LYS A 486 6.39 -11.13 6.25
CA LYS A 486 6.78 -12.27 7.10
C LYS A 486 7.76 -13.22 6.41
N SER A 487 7.56 -13.55 5.14
CA SER A 487 8.36 -14.54 4.43
C SER A 487 9.72 -13.98 3.98
N VAL A 488 9.75 -12.78 3.42
CA VAL A 488 10.97 -12.15 2.89
C VAL A 488 11.89 -11.72 4.02
N GLU A 489 11.37 -11.09 5.08
CA GLU A 489 12.20 -10.73 6.23
C GLU A 489 12.81 -11.97 6.86
N LYS A 490 12.03 -13.04 7.02
CA LYS A 490 12.53 -14.31 7.55
C LYS A 490 13.61 -14.91 6.66
N ALA A 491 13.41 -14.95 5.34
CA ALA A 491 14.41 -15.48 4.41
C ALA A 491 15.73 -14.69 4.46
N VAL A 492 15.65 -13.36 4.55
CA VAL A 492 16.82 -12.49 4.71
C VAL A 492 17.54 -12.76 6.03
N ILE A 493 16.79 -12.81 7.14
CA ILE A 493 17.36 -13.07 8.48
C ILE A 493 18.02 -14.44 8.54
N ASP A 494 17.35 -15.48 8.04
CA ASP A 494 17.86 -16.85 8.04
C ASP A 494 19.14 -16.94 7.19
N HIS A 495 19.18 -16.34 6.00
CA HIS A 495 20.37 -16.32 5.15
C HIS A 495 21.55 -15.60 5.80
N ILE A 496 21.32 -14.43 6.39
CA ILE A 496 22.37 -13.69 7.11
C ILE A 496 22.87 -14.48 8.33
N ASN A 497 21.97 -15.10 9.10
CA ASN A 497 22.35 -15.90 10.25
C ASN A 497 23.23 -17.10 9.85
N ILE A 498 22.91 -17.77 8.74
CA ILE A 498 23.72 -18.88 8.20
C ILE A 498 25.12 -18.39 7.82
N GLU A 499 25.20 -17.34 7.00
CA GLU A 499 26.46 -16.85 6.44
C GLU A 499 27.35 -16.15 7.47
N LYS A 500 26.75 -15.46 8.45
CA LYS A 500 27.48 -14.75 9.51
C LYS A 500 27.67 -15.56 10.79
N HIS A 501 27.09 -16.76 10.86
CA HIS A 501 26.99 -17.56 12.09
C HIS A 501 26.36 -16.77 13.26
N TRP A 502 25.32 -16.00 12.97
CA TRP A 502 24.56 -15.23 13.95
C TRP A 502 23.28 -15.97 14.37
N ASN A 503 22.60 -15.46 15.40
CA ASN A 503 21.32 -15.99 15.87
C ASN A 503 20.33 -14.85 16.14
N CYS A 504 20.18 -13.96 15.16
CA CYS A 504 19.28 -12.82 15.24
C CYS A 504 17.83 -13.26 14.96
N LYS A 505 16.88 -12.74 15.74
CA LYS A 505 15.45 -13.06 15.61
C LYS A 505 14.67 -12.10 14.71
N ASP A 506 15.18 -10.88 14.56
CA ASP A 506 14.57 -9.84 13.78
C ASP A 506 15.61 -8.92 13.13
N LEU A 507 15.16 -8.02 12.26
CA LEU A 507 16.02 -7.04 11.59
C LEU A 507 16.67 -6.03 12.54
N PHE A 508 16.10 -5.82 13.73
CA PHE A 508 16.70 -4.92 14.72
C PHE A 508 17.95 -5.56 15.34
N GLU A 509 17.89 -6.85 15.68
CA GLU A 509 19.04 -7.62 16.15
C GLU A 509 20.14 -7.72 15.08
N ILE A 510 19.79 -7.93 13.81
CA ILE A 510 20.76 -7.88 12.69
C ILE A 510 21.48 -6.53 12.65
N LYS A 511 20.73 -5.43 12.74
CA LYS A 511 21.27 -4.07 12.72
C LYS A 511 22.16 -3.78 13.93
N ALA A 512 21.82 -4.32 15.10
CA ALA A 512 22.59 -4.16 16.34
C ALA A 512 23.89 -4.98 16.33
N ASN A 513 23.89 -6.17 15.72
CA ASN A 513 25.06 -7.02 15.59
C ASN A 513 26.04 -6.54 14.51
N MET A 514 25.56 -5.80 13.52
CA MET A 514 26.38 -5.16 12.50
C MET A 514 27.31 -4.13 13.16
N GLY A 515 28.62 -4.20 12.88
CA GLY A 515 29.65 -3.32 13.46
C GLY A 515 29.58 -1.84 13.04
N MET A 516 28.51 -1.43 12.35
CA MET A 516 28.30 -0.09 11.77
C MET A 516 29.45 0.38 10.87
N THR A 517 30.22 -0.55 10.30
CA THR A 517 31.27 -0.21 9.32
C THR A 517 30.74 -0.26 7.89
N LEU A 518 31.41 0.44 6.98
CA LEU A 518 31.09 0.39 5.56
C LEU A 518 31.27 -1.02 4.98
N ALA A 519 32.27 -1.77 5.47
CA ALA A 519 32.54 -3.14 5.05
C ALA A 519 31.39 -4.07 5.45
N ASP A 520 30.90 -3.96 6.70
CA ASP A 520 29.75 -4.74 7.16
C ASP A 520 28.50 -4.39 6.34
N ALA A 521 28.25 -3.11 6.09
CA ALA A 521 27.09 -2.69 5.31
C ALA A 521 27.12 -3.25 3.88
N LYS A 522 28.29 -3.24 3.22
CA LYS A 522 28.47 -3.85 1.89
C LYS A 522 28.23 -5.35 1.91
N GLU A 523 28.77 -6.03 2.92
CA GLU A 523 28.61 -7.46 3.06
C GLU A 523 27.15 -7.86 3.29
N ILE A 524 26.45 -7.18 4.20
CA ILE A 524 25.02 -7.41 4.45
C ILE A 524 24.19 -7.08 3.20
N ASN A 525 24.49 -6.00 2.48
CA ASN A 525 23.82 -5.68 1.21
C ASN A 525 23.98 -6.82 0.18
N ARG A 526 25.19 -7.37 0.04
CA ARG A 526 25.48 -8.52 -0.83
C ARG A 526 24.65 -9.74 -0.41
N LEU A 527 24.64 -10.07 0.88
CA LEU A 527 23.86 -11.20 1.40
C LEU A 527 22.36 -11.06 1.10
N ILE A 528 21.80 -9.85 1.22
CA ILE A 528 20.40 -9.60 0.85
C ILE A 528 20.17 -9.85 -0.65
N ASN A 529 21.11 -9.46 -1.53
CA ASN A 529 21.03 -9.70 -2.98
C ASN A 529 21.17 -11.17 -3.40
N GLU A 530 21.62 -12.03 -2.49
CA GLU A 530 21.74 -13.47 -2.73
C GLU A 530 20.46 -14.24 -2.44
N VAL A 531 19.54 -13.66 -1.67
CA VAL A 531 18.24 -14.27 -1.36
C VAL A 531 17.44 -14.44 -2.65
N LYS A 532 16.98 -15.68 -2.88
CA LYS A 532 16.16 -16.05 -4.04
C LYS A 532 14.72 -16.31 -3.59
N ILE A 533 13.77 -15.60 -4.21
CA ILE A 533 12.34 -15.71 -3.96
C ILE A 533 11.72 -16.28 -5.23
N CYS A 534 10.97 -17.38 -5.09
CA CYS A 534 10.30 -18.04 -6.20
C CYS A 534 8.80 -18.14 -5.93
N ASP A 535 8.00 -17.60 -6.85
CA ASP A 535 6.55 -17.82 -6.89
C ASP A 535 6.22 -18.88 -7.96
N ILE A 536 5.77 -20.04 -7.52
CA ILE A 536 5.53 -21.22 -8.37
C ILE A 536 4.14 -21.23 -9.05
N SER A 537 3.33 -20.21 -8.79
CA SER A 537 2.03 -19.97 -9.41
C SER A 537 1.81 -18.46 -9.51
N VAL A 538 2.71 -17.81 -10.25
CA VAL A 538 2.95 -16.36 -10.11
C VAL A 538 1.75 -15.49 -10.49
N GLY A 539 0.82 -16.00 -11.31
CA GLY A 539 -0.38 -15.27 -11.68
C GLY A 539 -0.04 -13.89 -12.26
N SER A 540 -0.68 -12.84 -11.73
CA SER A 540 -0.44 -11.45 -12.14
C SER A 540 0.90 -10.86 -11.67
N GLY A 541 1.69 -11.60 -10.88
CA GLY A 541 2.96 -11.14 -10.33
C GLY A 541 2.87 -10.24 -9.10
N HIS A 542 1.70 -10.18 -8.44
CA HIS A 542 1.50 -9.33 -7.27
C HIS A 542 2.52 -9.61 -6.16
N PHE A 543 2.68 -10.87 -5.75
CA PHE A 543 3.65 -11.27 -4.73
C PHE A 543 5.09 -10.88 -5.06
N LEU A 544 5.50 -10.95 -6.33
CA LEU A 544 6.86 -10.57 -6.73
C LEU A 544 7.10 -9.07 -6.62
N VAL A 545 6.11 -8.24 -6.94
CA VAL A 545 6.19 -6.77 -6.72
C VAL A 545 6.21 -6.43 -5.23
N SER A 546 5.37 -7.08 -4.42
CA SER A 546 5.37 -6.91 -2.97
C SER A 546 6.72 -7.32 -2.36
N ALA A 547 7.31 -8.42 -2.84
CA ALA A 547 8.63 -8.87 -2.44
C ALA A 547 9.74 -7.88 -2.85
N LEU A 548 9.70 -7.37 -4.08
CA LEU A 548 10.60 -6.32 -4.56
C LEU A 548 10.61 -5.11 -3.63
N ASN A 549 9.42 -4.58 -3.33
CA ASN A 549 9.25 -3.41 -2.47
C ASN A 549 9.76 -3.70 -1.05
N ARG A 550 9.46 -4.89 -0.51
CA ARG A 550 9.91 -5.31 0.82
C ARG A 550 11.43 -5.44 0.92
N ILE A 551 12.11 -6.01 -0.09
CA ILE A 551 13.58 -6.13 -0.08
C ILE A 551 14.23 -4.73 0.01
N ILE A 552 13.74 -3.75 -0.76
CA ILE A 552 14.28 -2.38 -0.73
C ILE A 552 14.06 -1.74 0.64
N ALA A 553 12.87 -1.90 1.22
CA ALA A 553 12.55 -1.41 2.56
C ALA A 553 13.46 -2.05 3.64
N ILE A 554 13.73 -3.36 3.56
CA ILE A 554 14.66 -4.06 4.45
C ILE A 554 16.05 -3.44 4.35
N LYS A 555 16.57 -3.22 3.13
CA LYS A 555 17.88 -2.59 2.93
C LYS A 555 17.95 -1.20 3.54
N LYS A 556 16.89 -0.40 3.38
CA LYS A 556 16.79 0.92 4.03
C LYS A 556 16.76 0.81 5.56
N GLN A 557 15.94 -0.09 6.11
CA GLN A 557 15.78 -0.27 7.56
C GLN A 557 17.10 -0.68 8.24
N LEU A 558 17.83 -1.62 7.62
CA LEU A 558 19.15 -2.05 8.07
C LEU A 558 20.24 -0.98 7.86
N GLY A 559 19.99 0.01 7.00
CA GLY A 559 20.97 1.05 6.68
C GLY A 559 22.07 0.55 5.75
N VAL A 560 21.71 -0.33 4.81
CA VAL A 560 22.63 -0.98 3.85
C VAL A 560 22.24 -0.70 2.39
N LEU A 561 21.37 0.27 2.15
CA LEU A 561 21.03 0.74 0.80
C LEU A 561 22.07 1.77 0.36
N PHE A 562 22.87 1.44 -0.65
CA PHE A 562 23.95 2.30 -1.16
C PHE A 562 23.45 3.18 -2.30
N LYS A 563 23.96 4.41 -2.36
CA LYS A 563 23.79 5.29 -3.52
C LYS A 563 24.43 4.65 -4.75
N HIS A 564 23.75 4.71 -5.89
CA HIS A 564 24.24 4.09 -7.12
C HIS A 564 25.64 4.61 -7.49
N GLY A 565 26.55 3.68 -7.79
CA GLY A 565 27.94 3.98 -8.19
C GLY A 565 28.82 4.58 -7.09
N LYS A 566 28.37 4.61 -5.83
CA LYS A 566 29.09 5.23 -4.71
C LYS A 566 29.16 4.32 -3.49
N ASP A 567 30.25 4.47 -2.75
CA ASP A 567 30.47 3.87 -1.44
C ASP A 567 29.84 4.69 -0.31
N GLU A 568 28.64 5.20 -0.54
CA GLU A 568 27.88 6.05 0.38
C GLU A 568 26.48 5.47 0.57
N LEU A 569 25.98 5.47 1.80
CA LEU A 569 24.61 5.03 2.10
C LEU A 569 23.58 6.09 1.71
N LEU A 570 22.40 5.65 1.28
CA LEU A 570 21.26 6.53 1.04
C LEU A 570 20.59 6.87 2.38
N THR A 571 20.85 8.07 2.91
CA THR A 571 20.38 8.51 4.23
C THR A 571 19.34 9.62 4.17
N GLU A 572 19.27 10.34 3.05
CA GLU A 572 18.49 11.57 2.87
C GLU A 572 16.97 11.33 2.84
N TYR A 573 16.55 10.13 2.44
CA TYR A 573 15.15 9.75 2.31
C TYR A 573 14.85 8.49 3.12
N ASP A 574 13.70 8.49 3.79
CA ASP A 574 13.11 7.28 4.36
C ASP A 574 12.37 6.51 3.25
N ILE A 575 12.35 5.19 3.39
CA ILE A 575 11.70 4.27 2.44
C ILE A 575 10.93 3.24 3.26
N ASP A 576 9.65 3.11 2.97
CA ASP A 576 8.76 2.13 3.61
C ASP A 576 7.79 1.57 2.56
N VAL A 577 7.11 0.48 2.90
CA VAL A 577 6.01 -0.05 2.09
C VAL A 577 4.70 0.37 2.75
N ILE A 578 3.88 1.14 2.02
CA ILE A 578 2.58 1.64 2.49
C ILE A 578 1.53 1.19 1.49
N ASP A 579 0.56 0.40 1.95
CA ASP A 579 -0.49 -0.20 1.12
C ASP A 579 0.11 -0.91 -0.10
N ASP A 580 1.13 -1.75 0.15
CA ASP A 580 1.88 -2.50 -0.86
C ASP A 580 2.67 -1.68 -1.91
N ILE A 581 2.73 -0.36 -1.75
CA ILE A 581 3.48 0.55 -2.61
C ILE A 581 4.76 1.01 -1.90
N LEU A 582 5.89 0.93 -2.61
CA LEU A 582 7.16 1.51 -2.14
C LEU A 582 7.04 3.04 -2.08
N SER A 583 7.06 3.57 -0.86
CA SER A 583 6.92 5.00 -0.59
C SER A 583 8.26 5.57 -0.16
N VAL A 584 8.69 6.64 -0.84
CA VAL A 584 9.95 7.34 -0.57
C VAL A 584 9.62 8.76 -0.14
N TYR A 585 10.12 9.19 1.01
CA TYR A 585 9.80 10.50 1.57
C TYR A 585 10.98 11.10 2.33
N ASP A 586 11.06 12.42 2.34
CA ASP A 586 12.15 13.11 3.02
C ASP A 586 11.94 13.14 4.54
N GLY A 587 12.93 13.68 5.26
CA GLY A 587 12.86 13.86 6.70
C GLY A 587 11.73 14.79 7.18
N GLN A 588 10.97 15.47 6.31
CA GLN A 588 9.77 16.25 6.65
C GLN A 588 8.47 15.48 6.33
N GLY A 589 8.58 14.28 5.75
CA GLY A 589 7.46 13.46 5.30
C GLY A 589 6.91 13.86 3.93
N LYS A 590 7.62 14.69 3.16
CA LYS A 590 7.24 15.04 1.79
C LYS A 590 7.66 13.91 0.86
N SER A 591 6.73 13.44 0.03
CA SER A 591 7.01 12.43 -0.99
C SER A 591 8.14 12.86 -1.90
N PHE A 592 8.99 11.89 -2.25
CA PHE A 592 10.03 12.08 -3.24
C PHE A 592 9.39 12.32 -4.61
N HIS A 593 9.90 13.35 -5.29
CA HIS A 593 9.56 13.67 -6.67
C HIS A 593 10.85 13.78 -7.46
N TYR A 594 10.89 13.12 -8.60
CA TYR A 594 12.07 13.16 -9.45
C TYR A 594 12.19 14.51 -10.17
N ASP A 595 13.39 15.09 -10.09
CA ASP A 595 13.76 16.34 -10.74
C ASP A 595 15.11 16.17 -11.41
N LYS A 596 15.11 16.05 -12.74
CA LYS A 596 16.31 15.88 -13.56
C LYS A 596 17.35 16.99 -13.39
N ASN A 597 16.94 18.18 -12.94
CA ASN A 597 17.84 19.31 -12.71
C ASN A 597 18.43 19.31 -11.30
N ASN A 598 18.01 18.40 -10.42
CA ASN A 598 18.47 18.30 -9.05
C ASN A 598 19.38 17.07 -8.88
N VAL A 599 20.65 17.31 -8.57
CA VAL A 599 21.69 16.27 -8.44
C VAL A 599 21.33 15.21 -7.38
N LEU A 600 20.76 15.62 -6.24
CA LEU A 600 20.34 14.67 -5.20
C LEU A 600 19.14 13.85 -5.67
N SER A 601 18.16 14.50 -6.32
CA SER A 601 16.99 13.81 -6.85
C SER A 601 17.38 12.79 -7.91
N GLN A 602 18.29 13.16 -8.82
CA GLN A 602 18.91 12.26 -9.79
C GLN A 602 19.54 11.04 -9.12
N LEU A 603 20.39 11.26 -8.11
CA LEU A 603 21.08 10.18 -7.43
C LEU A 603 20.12 9.21 -6.72
N VAL A 604 19.06 9.73 -6.09
CA VAL A 604 18.03 8.91 -5.43
C VAL A 604 17.29 8.07 -6.46
N GLN A 605 16.88 8.69 -7.57
CA GLN A 605 16.17 8.01 -8.65
C GLN A 605 17.03 6.90 -9.29
N GLU A 606 18.30 7.21 -9.60
CA GLU A 606 19.27 6.22 -10.10
C GLU A 606 19.46 5.06 -9.13
N THR A 607 19.53 5.35 -7.83
CA THR A 607 19.67 4.35 -6.77
C THR A 607 18.47 3.41 -6.75
N LEU A 608 17.25 3.94 -6.73
CA LEU A 608 16.04 3.13 -6.69
C LEU A 608 15.87 2.29 -7.95
N PHE A 609 16.14 2.84 -9.12
CA PHE A 609 16.06 2.11 -10.38
C PHE A 609 17.04 0.94 -10.42
N ASN A 610 18.31 1.19 -10.14
CA ASN A 610 19.35 0.17 -10.25
C ASN A 610 19.22 -0.90 -9.15
N GLU A 611 18.73 -0.53 -7.98
CA GLU A 611 18.45 -1.51 -6.93
C GLU A 611 17.23 -2.37 -7.29
N LYS A 612 16.15 -1.78 -7.79
CA LYS A 612 14.99 -2.53 -8.31
C LYS A 612 15.43 -3.49 -9.42
N ARG A 613 16.22 -3.01 -10.37
CA ARG A 613 16.79 -3.82 -11.45
C ARG A 613 17.59 -4.99 -10.91
N THR A 614 18.51 -4.74 -9.97
CA THR A 614 19.35 -5.78 -9.35
C THR A 614 18.50 -6.87 -8.70
N ILE A 615 17.46 -6.49 -7.97
CA ILE A 615 16.55 -7.42 -7.30
C ILE A 615 15.73 -8.22 -8.33
N ILE A 616 15.18 -7.57 -9.36
CA ILE A 616 14.40 -8.25 -10.41
C ILE A 616 15.27 -9.26 -11.18
N GLU A 617 16.50 -8.87 -11.55
CA GLU A 617 17.41 -9.71 -12.33
C GLU A 617 17.99 -10.87 -11.51
N ASN A 618 18.17 -10.72 -10.20
CA ASN A 618 18.91 -11.69 -9.39
C ASN A 618 18.10 -12.39 -8.30
N CYS A 619 17.07 -11.76 -7.75
CA CYS A 619 16.38 -12.26 -6.55
C CYS A 619 15.01 -12.86 -6.86
N LEU A 620 14.30 -12.39 -7.90
CA LEU A 620 12.90 -12.74 -8.14
C LEU A 620 12.74 -13.76 -9.26
N PHE A 621 12.02 -14.85 -8.99
CA PHE A 621 11.73 -15.94 -9.93
C PHE A 621 10.23 -16.25 -9.90
N GLY A 622 9.68 -16.62 -11.06
CA GLY A 622 8.26 -16.88 -11.20
C GLY A 622 7.97 -17.95 -12.24
N VAL A 623 7.02 -18.83 -11.95
CA VAL A 623 6.50 -19.82 -12.91
C VAL A 623 4.98 -19.79 -12.90
N ASP A 624 4.36 -19.79 -14.08
CA ASP A 624 2.92 -20.02 -14.23
C ASP A 624 2.63 -20.93 -15.43
N LEU A 625 1.59 -21.76 -15.32
CA LEU A 625 1.15 -22.59 -16.43
C LEU A 625 0.60 -21.74 -17.58
N ASN A 626 -0.09 -20.65 -17.26
CA ASN A 626 -0.69 -19.75 -18.24
C ASN A 626 0.34 -18.71 -18.72
N SER A 627 0.72 -18.77 -20.00
CA SER A 627 1.62 -17.80 -20.65
C SER A 627 1.14 -16.34 -20.53
N LYS A 628 -0.19 -16.12 -20.45
CA LYS A 628 -0.79 -14.79 -20.28
C LYS A 628 -0.53 -14.23 -18.90
N ALA A 629 -0.56 -15.08 -17.87
CA ALA A 629 -0.23 -14.69 -16.49
C ALA A 629 1.25 -14.27 -16.40
N VAL A 630 2.14 -15.07 -16.98
CA VAL A 630 3.58 -14.75 -17.12
C VAL A 630 3.79 -13.38 -17.76
N ALA A 631 3.13 -13.09 -18.89
CA ALA A 631 3.26 -11.81 -19.58
C ALA A 631 2.78 -10.61 -18.72
N ILE A 632 1.71 -10.79 -17.93
CA ILE A 632 1.23 -9.75 -17.01
C ILE A 632 2.19 -9.55 -15.84
N CYS A 633 2.74 -10.63 -15.29
CA CYS A 633 3.75 -10.55 -14.24
C CYS A 633 4.97 -9.76 -14.72
N GLN A 634 5.49 -10.08 -15.91
CA GLN A 634 6.60 -9.34 -16.53
C GLN A 634 6.25 -7.86 -16.73
N LEU A 635 5.06 -7.57 -17.27
CA LEU A 635 4.55 -6.21 -17.43
C LEU A 635 4.49 -5.46 -16.10
N ARG A 636 3.97 -6.09 -15.04
CA ARG A 636 3.85 -5.47 -13.72
C ARG A 636 5.22 -5.11 -13.14
N LEU A 637 6.22 -5.98 -13.31
CA LEU A 637 7.59 -5.71 -12.89
C LEU A 637 8.24 -4.58 -13.71
N TRP A 638 8.00 -4.52 -15.03
CA TRP A 638 8.46 -3.38 -15.84
C TRP A 638 7.81 -2.08 -15.42
N ILE A 639 6.51 -2.06 -15.15
CA ILE A 639 5.80 -0.87 -14.68
C ILE A 639 6.37 -0.40 -13.34
N GLU A 640 6.64 -1.33 -12.42
CA GLU A 640 7.22 -0.99 -11.12
C GLU A 640 8.63 -0.42 -11.24
N LEU A 641 9.43 -0.90 -12.19
CA LEU A 641 10.75 -0.33 -12.49
C LEU A 641 10.64 1.02 -13.21
N LEU A 642 9.70 1.13 -14.15
CA LEU A 642 9.46 2.34 -14.94
C LEU A 642 9.22 3.53 -14.02
N LYS A 643 8.47 3.39 -12.91
CA LYS A 643 8.29 4.43 -11.89
C LYS A 643 9.59 5.12 -11.45
N ASN A 644 10.72 4.42 -11.45
CA ASN A 644 12.02 4.96 -11.08
C ASN A 644 12.97 5.22 -12.26
N ALA A 645 12.51 5.14 -13.51
CA ALA A 645 13.33 5.46 -14.66
C ALA A 645 13.85 6.91 -14.61
N TYR A 646 15.04 7.14 -15.18
CA TYR A 646 15.75 8.41 -15.11
C TYR A 646 16.46 8.73 -16.42
N TYR A 647 16.86 10.01 -16.55
CA TYR A 647 17.65 10.49 -17.67
C TYR A 647 19.13 10.53 -17.28
N LYS A 648 19.99 10.06 -18.18
CA LYS A 648 21.45 10.18 -18.08
C LYS A 648 22.00 10.65 -19.42
N ASN A 649 22.68 11.80 -19.42
CA ASN A 649 23.19 12.43 -20.63
C ASN A 649 22.11 12.61 -21.73
N GLU A 650 20.94 13.15 -21.36
CA GLU A 650 19.78 13.35 -22.27
C GLU A 650 19.16 12.06 -22.84
N VAL A 651 19.60 10.88 -22.40
CA VAL A 651 19.02 9.58 -22.79
C VAL A 651 18.39 8.92 -21.56
N MET A 652 17.17 8.41 -21.71
CA MET A 652 16.51 7.66 -20.65
C MET A 652 17.13 6.26 -20.53
N GLU A 653 17.39 5.83 -19.29
CA GLU A 653 17.94 4.51 -19.03
C GLU A 653 16.99 3.40 -19.52
N THR A 654 17.54 2.38 -20.17
CA THR A 654 16.75 1.28 -20.73
C THR A 654 16.33 0.27 -19.66
N LEU A 655 15.17 -0.37 -19.87
CA LEU A 655 14.67 -1.42 -18.99
C LEU A 655 15.52 -2.72 -19.11
N PRO A 656 15.57 -3.57 -18.07
CA PRO A 656 16.24 -4.86 -18.10
C PRO A 656 15.37 -5.91 -18.81
N ASN A 657 16.02 -7.01 -19.19
CA ASN A 657 15.35 -8.17 -19.75
C ASN A 657 14.81 -9.08 -18.62
N ILE A 658 13.54 -8.88 -18.25
CA ILE A 658 12.87 -9.56 -17.13
C ILE A 658 12.51 -11.03 -17.47
N ASP A 659 12.50 -11.40 -18.76
CA ASP A 659 12.04 -12.71 -19.22
C ASP A 659 12.87 -13.88 -18.72
N ILE A 660 14.08 -13.63 -18.27
CA ILE A 660 15.00 -14.69 -17.86
C ILE A 660 14.47 -15.44 -16.64
N ASN A 661 13.82 -14.75 -15.70
CA ASN A 661 13.43 -15.34 -14.41
C ASN A 661 11.93 -15.67 -14.27
N ILE A 662 11.08 -15.11 -15.14
CA ILE A 662 9.63 -15.35 -15.13
C ILE A 662 9.27 -16.20 -16.35
N LYS A 663 8.83 -17.44 -16.13
CA LYS A 663 8.66 -18.45 -17.20
C LYS A 663 7.28 -19.08 -17.23
N SER A 664 6.83 -19.44 -18.42
CA SER A 664 5.69 -20.35 -18.58
C SER A 664 6.14 -21.79 -18.35
N GLY A 665 5.42 -22.52 -17.51
CA GLY A 665 5.73 -23.89 -17.19
C GLY A 665 4.79 -24.49 -16.16
N ASN A 666 4.72 -25.81 -16.13
CA ASN A 666 4.01 -26.52 -15.08
C ASN A 666 4.92 -26.69 -13.85
N SER A 667 4.65 -25.97 -12.76
CA SER A 667 5.45 -26.04 -11.55
C SER A 667 5.41 -27.41 -10.84
N LEU A 668 4.45 -28.28 -11.18
CA LEU A 668 4.35 -29.64 -10.66
C LEU A 668 5.16 -30.67 -11.47
N ILE A 669 5.56 -30.34 -12.71
CA ILE A 669 6.26 -31.26 -13.62
C ILE A 669 7.62 -30.67 -13.97
N ASN A 670 8.66 -31.11 -13.24
CA ASN A 670 10.05 -30.85 -13.62
C ASN A 670 10.36 -31.57 -14.97
N LYS A 671 11.43 -31.15 -15.69
CA LYS A 671 12.02 -31.81 -16.89
C LYS A 671 12.53 -33.23 -16.61
N LEU A 672 11.68 -34.08 -16.09
CA LEU A 672 11.76 -35.52 -16.19
C LEU A 672 10.70 -35.88 -17.22
N ASN A 673 11.11 -36.44 -18.35
CA ASN A 673 10.19 -36.94 -19.38
C ASN A 673 9.35 -38.07 -18.77
N PHE A 674 8.22 -37.72 -18.17
CA PHE A 674 7.21 -38.68 -17.76
C PHE A 674 6.18 -38.80 -18.88
N ALA A 675 6.31 -39.85 -19.69
CA ALA A 675 5.19 -40.28 -20.51
C ALA A 675 4.14 -40.93 -19.59
N ILE A 676 2.97 -40.30 -19.49
CA ILE A 676 1.84 -40.83 -18.73
C ILE A 676 1.51 -42.22 -19.29
N GLY A 677 1.62 -43.26 -18.45
CA GLY A 677 1.34 -44.65 -18.81
C GLY A 677 2.56 -45.56 -18.98
N SER A 678 3.80 -45.08 -18.88
CA SER A 678 4.99 -45.95 -18.90
C SER A 678 5.50 -46.26 -17.49
N LYS A 679 5.64 -47.55 -17.17
CA LYS A 679 6.30 -48.03 -15.95
C LYS A 679 7.81 -47.77 -16.05
N ILE A 680 8.40 -47.25 -14.99
CA ILE A 680 9.87 -47.14 -14.85
C ILE A 680 10.46 -48.55 -14.90
N GLY A 681 11.34 -48.83 -15.87
CA GLY A 681 12.16 -50.05 -15.90
C GLY A 681 11.75 -51.15 -16.89
N GLN A 682 10.88 -50.91 -17.87
CA GLN A 682 10.70 -51.84 -18.99
C GLN A 682 10.73 -51.08 -20.32
N GLY A 683 11.84 -51.20 -21.05
CA GLY A 683 12.01 -50.57 -22.36
C GLY A 683 13.43 -50.11 -22.73
N GLY A 684 14.49 -50.78 -22.24
CA GLY A 684 15.83 -50.65 -22.85
C GLY A 684 16.64 -49.39 -22.55
N VAL A 685 16.23 -48.53 -21.62
CA VAL A 685 17.07 -47.40 -21.16
C VAL A 685 17.74 -47.79 -19.84
N GLU A 686 19.03 -48.09 -19.88
CA GLU A 686 19.86 -48.22 -18.67
C GLU A 686 19.93 -46.86 -17.96
N LEU A 687 19.38 -46.78 -16.77
CA LEU A 687 19.55 -45.63 -15.89
C LEU A 687 20.97 -45.65 -15.33
N GLU A 688 21.72 -44.55 -15.48
CA GLU A 688 23.01 -44.39 -14.82
C GLU A 688 22.89 -44.65 -13.31
N LYS A 689 23.88 -45.32 -12.71
CA LYS A 689 23.91 -45.67 -11.28
C LYS A 689 23.62 -44.49 -10.34
N ASN A 690 24.01 -43.27 -10.73
CA ASN A 690 23.75 -42.05 -9.96
C ASN A 690 22.26 -41.69 -9.92
N THR A 691 21.54 -41.92 -11.02
CA THR A 691 20.09 -41.67 -11.12
C THR A 691 19.30 -42.63 -10.22
N GLN A 692 19.71 -43.89 -10.13
CA GLN A 692 19.08 -44.86 -9.22
C GLN A 692 19.27 -44.47 -7.74
N LYS A 693 20.45 -43.93 -7.40
CA LYS A 693 20.78 -43.45 -6.05
C LYS A 693 19.93 -42.23 -5.69
N LEU A 694 19.75 -41.30 -6.64
CA LEU A 694 18.92 -40.11 -6.50
C LEU A 694 17.43 -40.45 -6.34
N ILE A 695 16.92 -41.42 -7.11
CA ILE A 695 15.53 -41.93 -7.00
C ILE A 695 15.29 -42.56 -5.64
N ASN A 696 16.25 -43.33 -5.11
CA ASN A 696 16.13 -43.95 -3.79
C ASN A 696 16.22 -42.92 -2.65
N GLN A 697 17.01 -41.85 -2.81
CA GLN A 697 17.02 -40.71 -1.88
C GLN A 697 15.69 -39.95 -1.92
N TYR A 698 15.14 -39.71 -3.10
CA TYR A 698 13.85 -39.03 -3.27
C TYR A 698 12.69 -39.84 -2.69
N LYS A 699 12.64 -41.16 -2.93
CA LYS A 699 11.63 -42.05 -2.33
C LYS A 699 11.70 -42.05 -0.80
N LYS A 700 12.90 -42.01 -0.22
CA LYS A 700 13.08 -41.89 1.24
C LYS A 700 12.61 -40.53 1.77
N LEU A 701 12.89 -39.44 1.05
CA LEU A 701 12.47 -38.09 1.45
C LEU A 701 10.95 -37.90 1.36
N VAL A 702 10.29 -38.46 0.35
CA VAL A 702 8.83 -38.36 0.18
C VAL A 702 8.08 -39.25 1.17
N TYR A 703 8.60 -40.44 1.52
CA TYR A 703 7.97 -41.31 2.52
C TYR A 703 7.98 -40.69 3.93
N CYS A 704 8.95 -39.84 4.25
CA CYS A 704 9.02 -39.15 5.54
C CYS A 704 8.01 -37.98 5.69
N ILE A 705 7.33 -37.56 4.64
CA ILE A 705 6.38 -36.43 4.66
C ILE A 705 4.92 -36.90 4.88
N ILE A 706 4.66 -38.22 4.85
CA ILE A 706 3.31 -38.77 5.00
C ILE A 706 3.08 -39.41 6.40
N GLU A 707 4.09 -39.43 7.29
CA GLU A 707 3.97 -39.92 8.67
C GLU A 707 4.37 -38.90 9.76
N ILE A 708 4.18 -37.60 9.52
CA ILE A 708 4.11 -36.56 10.56
C ILE A 708 2.86 -35.73 10.30
#